data_AF-A0A938MT16-F1
#
_entry.id   AF-A0A938MT16-F1
#
_cell.length_a   1.000
_cell.length_b   1.000
_cell.length_c   1.000
_cell.angle_alpha   90.00
_cell.angle_beta   90.00
_cell.angle_gamma   90.00
#
_symmetry.space_group_name_H-M   'P 1'
#
loop_
_entity.id
_entity.type
_entity.pdbx_description
1 polymer ?
#
loop_
_entity_poly.entity_id
_entity_poly.type
_entity_poly.pdbx_seq_one_letter_code
_entity_poly.pdbx_strand_id
1 'polypeptide(L)'
;MFRVILTTLVINLACSSFAADAYKPGDSVEVFFLGSWLPAEVLEVGKQGQVRARFEFANAEKIDIFAPEAVRHEYESGAIWRGRIWTDATGTYKVKAALLEIQPDKVLLRSTDKKEMTIAIDKLSDADKKFLKKLREDAGGGVPLAIAPKAVEFDMAWSSMNNVESGFAGINLSERTVSSSGFTLEPDPLRASMKLIQAGVPLPNGAQGDYLGSVIPLGGTDQWLMVAIENSFSFHKAIPLRILWASLGKGKVQSMQTIPANEAVVDYHAGSKKLLTYALQGGEHFFDGAPTLSIWETEPAATEAKGVIAWRARLSKDSPIAHAEPWARFASATLVLQRDEDHHIIAWDIEGKRAAWTTPQESFFAPDPVLSHNGKYLFVPEDQQLRILNPVTGAELGRVTTAASCSGVALKSDGRTLGILTNDRLLLVDLAGQNAIVDMDASAVGTPFGTKIEWVNDELIAVPTSHRGFVLFSTRLQLPIWSYEFDRSVYMTDSRSGRTRTIVNGFLAYAAQTSGLNSQVVVGAVEIPEKAVLDATSRLDRKQFMLMGPGTRVRTEVAAYESGDTIQAALRAQVASNQWVEDPNGPYTVSAKLYRGETQTVQYQSMRSGQVISLSGTPIISSYTITQGQQLIWSGASSSGIPPVISLREGQDAQQEVNKWQAADVNFFSRCDIPDSVFDPKKKGGVGTTDITIRGLETRRPQ
;
A
#
# COMPACT_ATOMS: atom_id res chain seq x y z
N MET A 1 1.07 -24.80 56.37
CA MET A 1 -0.29 -24.47 56.83
C MET A 1 -0.25 -23.10 57.52
N PHE A 2 -0.22 -22.02 56.74
CA PHE A 2 -0.28 -20.63 57.25
C PHE A 2 -1.15 -19.83 56.28
N ARG A 3 -2.29 -19.34 56.79
CA ARG A 3 -3.21 -18.43 56.09
C ARG A 3 -2.69 -17.01 56.31
N VAL A 4 -2.33 -16.33 55.23
CA VAL A 4 -2.15 -14.88 55.21
C VAL A 4 -3.46 -14.27 54.70
N ILE A 5 -4.06 -13.43 55.53
CA ILE A 5 -5.26 -12.65 55.22
C ILE A 5 -4.81 -11.47 54.35
N LEU A 6 -5.23 -11.46 53.09
CA LEU A 6 -5.03 -10.33 52.18
C LEU A 6 -6.28 -9.45 52.22
N THR A 7 -6.18 -8.28 52.85
CA THR A 7 -7.23 -7.27 52.88
C THR A 7 -7.21 -6.48 51.57
N THR A 8 -8.14 -6.78 50.67
CA THR A 8 -8.31 -6.05 49.40
C THR A 8 -8.93 -4.68 49.68
N LEU A 9 -8.13 -3.62 49.60
CA LEU A 9 -8.60 -2.24 49.52
C LEU A 9 -9.17 -2.00 48.12
N VAL A 10 -10.49 -2.09 47.96
CA VAL A 10 -11.18 -1.71 46.72
C VAL A 10 -11.21 -0.19 46.65
N ILE A 11 -10.27 0.40 45.90
CA ILE A 11 -10.38 1.78 45.45
C ILE A 11 -11.43 1.79 44.32
N ASN A 12 -12.66 2.17 44.67
CA ASN A 12 -13.69 2.53 43.70
C ASN A 12 -13.22 3.79 42.95
N LEU A 13 -12.52 3.60 41.83
CA LEU A 13 -12.47 4.61 40.78
C LEU A 13 -13.87 4.67 40.19
N ALA A 14 -14.62 5.72 40.55
CA ALA A 14 -15.86 6.07 39.89
C ALA A 14 -15.56 6.35 38.41
N CYS A 15 -15.75 5.34 37.56
CA CYS A 15 -16.06 5.58 36.15
C CYS A 15 -17.26 6.51 36.14
N SER A 16 -17.01 7.78 35.84
CA SER A 16 -18.07 8.73 35.56
C SER A 16 -18.75 8.20 34.30
N SER A 17 -19.89 7.54 34.47
CA SER A 17 -20.79 7.22 33.38
C SER A 17 -21.08 8.51 32.64
N PHE A 18 -20.60 8.64 31.41
CA PHE A 18 -20.97 9.73 30.53
C PHE A 18 -22.49 9.70 30.40
N ALA A 19 -23.19 10.59 31.09
CA ALA A 19 -24.63 10.76 30.89
C ALA A 19 -24.85 11.52 29.58
N ALA A 20 -24.55 10.86 28.45
CA ALA A 20 -25.40 11.02 27.28
C ALA A 20 -26.82 10.65 27.73
N ASP A 21 -27.85 11.35 27.24
CA ASP A 21 -29.21 10.91 27.56
C ASP A 21 -29.33 9.45 27.17
N ALA A 22 -29.87 8.62 28.06
CA ALA A 22 -30.20 7.26 27.68
C ALA A 22 -31.19 7.36 26.51
N TYR A 23 -30.83 6.74 25.38
CA TYR A 23 -31.71 6.58 24.24
C TYR A 23 -33.05 6.00 24.70
N LYS A 24 -34.13 6.35 24.02
CA LYS A 24 -35.47 5.83 24.30
C LYS A 24 -36.06 5.18 23.06
N PRO A 25 -36.89 4.13 23.21
CA PRO A 25 -37.69 3.62 22.11
C PRO A 25 -38.43 4.75 21.39
N GLY A 26 -38.30 4.82 20.07
CA GLY A 26 -38.85 5.86 19.20
C GLY A 26 -37.92 7.05 18.92
N ASP A 27 -36.74 7.14 19.56
CA ASP A 27 -35.78 8.20 19.25
C ASP A 27 -35.24 8.04 17.82
N SER A 28 -35.19 9.14 17.07
CA SER A 28 -34.44 9.24 15.81
C SER A 28 -32.95 9.39 16.12
N VAL A 29 -32.16 8.44 15.65
CA VAL A 29 -30.72 8.33 15.87
C VAL A 29 -30.02 8.03 14.55
N GLU A 30 -28.70 8.08 14.57
CA GLU A 30 -27.88 7.46 13.55
C GLU A 30 -27.13 6.29 14.17
N VAL A 31 -27.06 5.15 13.48
CA VAL A 31 -26.28 3.97 13.87
C VAL A 31 -25.12 3.76 12.94
N PHE A 32 -23.96 3.36 13.47
CA PHE A 32 -22.78 3.07 12.67
C PHE A 32 -22.77 1.61 12.24
N PHE A 33 -22.95 1.35 10.95
CA PHE A 33 -23.02 0.02 10.37
C PHE A 33 -22.16 -0.06 9.11
N LEU A 34 -21.22 -1.02 9.05
CA LEU A 34 -20.29 -1.21 7.91
C LEU A 34 -19.55 0.07 7.46
N GLY A 35 -19.09 0.87 8.43
CA GLY A 35 -18.34 2.09 8.19
C GLY A 35 -19.18 3.37 8.16
N SER A 36 -20.49 3.26 7.95
CA SER A 36 -21.35 4.41 7.71
C SER A 36 -22.28 4.73 8.88
N TRP A 37 -22.59 6.00 9.09
CA TRP A 37 -23.69 6.41 9.97
C TRP A 37 -24.99 6.37 9.15
N LEU A 38 -25.97 5.60 9.60
CA LEU A 38 -27.26 5.41 8.93
C LEU A 38 -28.37 5.94 9.83
N PRO A 39 -29.36 6.69 9.29
CA PRO A 39 -30.57 7.03 10.02
C PRO A 39 -31.24 5.77 10.56
N ALA A 40 -31.69 5.83 11.79
CA ALA A 40 -32.26 4.70 12.49
C ALA A 40 -33.26 5.14 13.55
N GLU A 41 -34.15 4.22 13.90
CA GLU A 41 -35.09 4.39 15.00
C GLU A 41 -34.74 3.42 16.12
N VAL A 42 -34.61 3.93 17.34
CA VAL A 42 -34.38 3.09 18.51
C VAL A 42 -35.62 2.26 18.79
N LEU A 43 -35.49 0.94 18.81
CA LEU A 43 -36.59 0.03 19.19
C LEU A 43 -36.56 -0.30 20.68
N GLU A 44 -35.36 -0.55 21.20
CA GLU A 44 -35.16 -0.97 22.59
C GLU A 44 -33.77 -0.55 23.06
N VAL A 45 -33.63 -0.29 24.36
CA VAL A 45 -32.34 0.00 24.99
C VAL A 45 -32.11 -1.01 26.10
N GLY A 46 -31.06 -1.80 25.95
CA GLY A 46 -30.65 -2.81 26.91
C GLY A 46 -30.14 -2.19 28.23
N LYS A 47 -30.09 -3.00 29.28
CA LYS A 47 -29.65 -2.56 30.62
C LYS A 47 -28.21 -2.03 30.65
N GLN A 48 -27.38 -2.42 29.70
CA GLN A 48 -25.99 -1.97 29.55
C GLN A 48 -25.86 -0.81 28.55
N GLY A 49 -26.97 -0.24 28.08
CA GLY A 49 -26.98 0.87 27.12
C GLY A 49 -26.86 0.47 25.66
N GLN A 50 -26.82 -0.84 25.34
CA GLN A 50 -26.89 -1.27 23.94
C GLN A 50 -28.22 -0.84 23.34
N VAL A 51 -28.17 -0.33 22.11
CA VAL A 51 -29.33 0.19 21.41
C VAL A 51 -29.70 -0.81 20.33
N ARG A 52 -30.87 -1.42 20.46
CA ARG A 52 -31.46 -2.19 19.36
C ARG A 52 -32.19 -1.20 18.47
N ALA A 53 -31.70 -1.02 17.25
CA ALA A 53 -32.22 -0.01 16.34
C ALA A 53 -32.64 -0.62 15.01
N ARG A 54 -33.68 -0.03 14.43
CA ARG A 54 -34.15 -0.30 13.07
C ARG A 54 -33.56 0.72 12.11
N PHE A 55 -32.99 0.26 11.01
CA PHE A 55 -32.35 1.10 10.01
C PHE A 55 -32.47 0.47 8.62
N GLU A 56 -32.29 1.25 7.56
CA GLU A 56 -32.29 0.75 6.19
C GLU A 56 -30.85 0.54 5.70
N PHE A 57 -30.58 -0.61 5.07
CA PHE A 57 -29.30 -0.87 4.42
C PHE A 57 -29.50 -1.77 3.21
N ALA A 58 -28.93 -1.37 2.06
CA ALA A 58 -29.06 -2.07 0.79
C ALA A 58 -30.54 -2.31 0.38
N ASN A 59 -31.37 -1.26 0.50
CA ASN A 59 -32.81 -1.27 0.22
C ASN A 59 -33.60 -2.31 1.04
N ALA A 60 -33.06 -2.74 2.18
CA ALA A 60 -33.71 -3.67 3.09
C ALA A 60 -33.71 -3.10 4.51
N GLU A 61 -34.84 -3.23 5.19
CA GLU A 61 -34.92 -2.92 6.62
C GLU A 61 -34.11 -3.95 7.42
N LYS A 62 -33.26 -3.46 8.31
CA LYS A 62 -32.46 -4.25 9.24
C LYS A 62 -32.75 -3.84 10.67
N ILE A 63 -32.62 -4.81 11.56
CA ILE A 63 -32.64 -4.59 13.00
C ILE A 63 -31.38 -5.22 13.55
N ASP A 64 -30.56 -4.42 14.24
CA ASP A 64 -29.34 -4.89 14.87
C ASP A 64 -29.17 -4.27 16.26
N ILE A 65 -28.24 -4.81 17.04
CA ILE A 65 -27.90 -4.32 18.37
C ILE A 65 -26.56 -3.61 18.30
N PHE A 66 -26.59 -2.32 18.54
CA PHE A 66 -25.45 -1.45 18.52
C PHE A 66 -24.94 -1.20 19.94
N ALA A 67 -23.62 -1.15 20.10
CA ALA A 67 -23.03 -0.60 21.30
C ALA A 67 -23.44 0.90 21.42
N PRO A 68 -23.59 1.45 22.64
CA PRO A 68 -24.00 2.86 22.82
C PRO A 68 -23.11 3.83 22.04
N GLU A 69 -21.85 3.47 21.84
CA GLU A 69 -20.87 4.27 21.14
C GLU A 69 -20.96 4.18 19.60
N ALA A 70 -21.72 3.21 19.07
CA ALA A 70 -22.09 3.08 17.66
C ALA A 70 -23.47 3.67 17.35
N VAL A 71 -24.07 4.40 18.29
CA VAL A 71 -25.30 5.18 18.10
C VAL A 71 -25.03 6.63 18.45
N ARG A 72 -25.62 7.58 17.72
CA ARG A 72 -25.55 9.01 18.03
C ARG A 72 -26.88 9.70 17.71
N HIS A 73 -27.15 10.84 18.32
CA HIS A 73 -28.29 11.66 17.90
C HIS A 73 -27.95 12.45 16.63
N GLU A 74 -28.95 12.80 15.82
CA GLU A 74 -28.74 13.55 14.57
C GLU A 74 -28.01 14.89 14.76
N TYR A 75 -28.22 15.58 15.89
CA TYR A 75 -27.51 16.84 16.18
C TYR A 75 -26.01 16.65 16.49
N GLU A 76 -25.56 15.40 16.68
CA GLU A 76 -24.17 15.01 16.90
C GLU A 76 -23.47 14.65 15.57
N SER A 77 -24.16 14.73 14.44
CA SER A 77 -23.57 14.41 13.12
C SER A 77 -22.39 15.33 12.80
N GLY A 78 -21.23 14.73 12.51
CA GLY A 78 -19.98 15.46 12.24
C GLY A 78 -19.36 16.16 13.45
N ALA A 79 -19.85 15.90 14.67
CA ALA A 79 -19.31 16.50 15.88
C ALA A 79 -17.97 15.87 16.31
N ILE A 80 -17.02 16.71 16.74
CA ILE A 80 -15.78 16.25 17.40
C ILE A 80 -16.04 15.71 18.80
N TRP A 81 -17.17 16.08 19.43
CA TRP A 81 -17.63 15.48 20.68
C TRP A 81 -19.15 15.41 20.79
N ARG A 82 -19.65 14.34 21.40
CA ARG A 82 -21.08 14.09 21.64
C ARG A 82 -21.75 15.21 22.46
N GLY A 83 -23.07 15.24 22.39
CA GLY A 83 -23.94 16.15 23.11
C GLY A 83 -23.64 16.16 24.61
N ARG A 84 -23.31 17.33 25.13
CA ARG A 84 -23.18 17.59 26.57
C ARG A 84 -23.88 18.88 26.94
N ILE A 85 -24.04 19.10 28.24
CA ILE A 85 -24.53 20.38 28.75
C ILE A 85 -23.33 21.33 28.81
N TRP A 86 -23.40 22.40 28.03
CA TRP A 86 -22.50 23.54 28.07
C TRP A 86 -23.13 24.60 28.95
N THR A 87 -22.32 25.14 29.86
CA THR A 87 -22.75 26.13 30.83
C THR A 87 -21.97 27.41 30.62
N ASP A 88 -22.61 28.55 30.72
CA ASP A 88 -21.93 29.84 30.69
C ASP A 88 -21.11 30.10 31.98
N ALA A 89 -20.31 31.15 31.98
CA ALA A 89 -19.47 31.52 33.12
C ALA A 89 -20.28 31.82 34.38
N THR A 90 -21.54 32.26 34.25
CA THR A 90 -22.41 32.55 35.40
C THR A 90 -23.12 31.32 35.97
N GLY A 91 -23.20 30.22 35.22
CA GLY A 91 -23.99 29.05 35.58
C GLY A 91 -25.48 29.14 35.24
N THR A 92 -25.94 30.32 34.79
CA THR A 92 -27.37 30.63 34.54
C THR A 92 -27.85 30.03 33.25
N TYR A 93 -27.04 30.10 32.19
CA TYR A 93 -27.39 29.62 30.88
C TYR A 93 -26.78 28.26 30.64
N LYS A 94 -27.63 27.29 30.29
CA LYS A 94 -27.24 25.92 29.97
C LYS A 94 -27.83 25.56 28.62
N VAL A 95 -26.99 25.05 27.73
CA VAL A 95 -27.41 24.54 26.43
C VAL A 95 -26.89 23.12 26.26
N LYS A 96 -27.77 22.20 25.88
CA LYS A 96 -27.34 20.88 25.46
C LYS A 96 -26.95 20.94 24.00
N ALA A 97 -25.68 20.66 23.71
CA ALA A 97 -25.12 20.78 22.38
C ALA A 97 -23.95 19.83 22.14
N ALA A 98 -23.79 19.38 20.90
CA ALA A 98 -22.61 18.68 20.42
C ALA A 98 -21.52 19.69 20.07
N LEU A 99 -20.25 19.31 20.23
CA LEU A 99 -19.12 20.17 19.87
C LEU A 99 -18.71 19.88 18.43
N LEU A 100 -18.78 20.88 17.57
CA LEU A 100 -18.38 20.75 16.16
C LEU A 100 -16.94 21.18 15.93
N GLU A 101 -16.51 22.27 16.56
CA GLU A 101 -15.20 22.89 16.30
C GLU A 101 -14.66 23.55 17.57
N ILE A 102 -13.33 23.52 17.74
CA ILE A 102 -12.61 24.31 18.74
C ILE A 102 -11.64 25.25 18.03
N GLN A 103 -11.84 26.55 18.18
CA GLN A 103 -10.91 27.59 17.76
C GLN A 103 -10.14 28.10 18.99
N PRO A 104 -9.06 28.90 18.84
CA PRO A 104 -8.23 29.33 19.97
C PRO A 104 -9.02 29.97 21.12
N ASP A 105 -9.97 30.85 20.81
CA ASP A 105 -10.74 31.68 21.74
C ASP A 105 -12.24 31.38 21.78
N LYS A 106 -12.75 30.51 20.91
CA LYS A 106 -14.19 30.19 20.81
C LYS A 106 -14.44 28.74 20.39
N VAL A 107 -15.67 28.28 20.57
CA VAL A 107 -16.13 26.95 20.15
C VAL A 107 -17.38 27.07 19.30
N LEU A 108 -17.54 26.16 18.33
CA LEU A 108 -18.76 25.98 17.56
C LEU A 108 -19.54 24.79 18.13
N LEU A 109 -20.76 25.04 18.56
CA LEU A 109 -21.66 24.06 19.15
C LEU A 109 -22.90 23.88 18.28
N ARG A 110 -23.46 22.67 18.23
CA ARG A 110 -24.77 22.38 17.62
C ARG A 110 -25.76 21.92 18.68
N SER A 111 -26.81 22.70 18.92
CA SER A 111 -27.86 22.36 19.88
C SER A 111 -28.75 21.22 19.39
N THR A 112 -29.58 20.69 20.28
CA THR A 112 -30.51 19.59 19.99
C THR A 112 -31.56 19.92 18.91
N ASP A 113 -31.82 21.20 18.65
CA ASP A 113 -32.65 21.69 17.53
C ASP A 113 -31.86 21.89 16.23
N LYS A 114 -30.63 21.35 16.16
CA LYS A 114 -29.67 21.43 15.04
C LYS A 114 -29.19 22.84 14.70
N LYS A 115 -29.44 23.85 15.54
CA LYS A 115 -28.87 25.19 15.34
C LYS A 115 -27.41 25.22 15.76
N GLU A 116 -26.59 25.88 14.95
CA GLU A 116 -25.18 26.09 15.25
C GLU A 116 -24.96 27.44 15.94
N MET A 117 -24.08 27.47 16.94
CA MET A 117 -23.76 28.68 17.69
C MET A 117 -22.28 28.73 18.05
N THR A 118 -21.71 29.92 17.92
CA THR A 118 -20.32 30.18 18.30
C THR A 118 -20.28 30.85 19.67
N ILE A 119 -19.56 30.25 20.62
CA ILE A 119 -19.43 30.76 21.99
C ILE A 119 -17.96 31.01 22.30
N ALA A 120 -17.65 32.20 22.80
CA ALA A 120 -16.31 32.52 23.29
C ALA A 120 -15.98 31.67 24.53
N ILE A 121 -14.78 31.10 24.56
CA ILE A 121 -14.35 30.15 25.61
C ILE A 121 -14.31 30.82 26.98
N ASP A 122 -13.99 32.11 27.05
CA ASP A 122 -14.02 32.92 28.28
C ASP A 122 -15.43 33.01 28.89
N LYS A 123 -16.48 32.96 28.05
CA LYS A 123 -17.89 32.94 28.46
C LYS A 123 -18.39 31.57 28.91
N LEU A 124 -17.58 30.51 28.82
CA LEU A 124 -17.95 29.19 29.32
C LEU A 124 -17.63 29.02 30.81
N SER A 125 -18.27 28.04 31.43
CA SER A 125 -18.00 27.62 32.80
C SER A 125 -16.59 27.07 32.95
N ASP A 126 -16.04 27.10 34.17
CA ASP A 126 -14.71 26.53 34.45
C ASP A 126 -14.63 25.03 34.16
N ALA A 127 -15.73 24.30 34.34
CA ALA A 127 -15.80 22.88 34.03
C ALA A 127 -15.70 22.63 32.52
N ASP A 128 -16.38 23.43 31.69
CA ASP A 128 -16.31 23.33 30.24
C ASP A 128 -14.96 23.81 29.70
N LYS A 129 -14.38 24.88 30.29
CA LYS A 129 -13.00 25.30 30.01
C LYS A 129 -11.99 24.19 30.29
N LYS A 130 -12.09 23.52 31.45
CA LYS A 130 -11.22 22.36 31.79
C LYS A 130 -11.44 21.19 30.85
N PHE A 131 -12.69 20.91 30.47
CA PHE A 131 -13.00 19.87 29.50
C PHE A 131 -12.39 20.17 28.14
N LEU A 132 -12.55 21.39 27.61
CA LEU A 132 -11.94 21.80 26.35
C LEU A 132 -10.42 21.75 26.41
N LYS A 133 -9.84 22.13 27.56
CA LYS A 133 -8.40 22.00 27.79
C LYS A 133 -7.96 20.55 27.72
N LYS A 134 -8.64 19.64 28.44
CA LYS A 134 -8.34 18.20 28.42
C LYS A 134 -8.52 17.61 27.02
N LEU A 135 -9.59 17.99 26.31
CA LEU A 135 -9.84 17.52 24.96
C LEU A 135 -8.74 17.99 23.99
N ARG A 136 -8.26 19.23 24.15
CA ARG A 136 -7.09 19.74 23.43
C ARG A 136 -5.80 19.02 23.82
N GLU A 137 -5.62 18.66 25.09
CA GLU A 137 -4.49 17.89 25.59
C GLU A 137 -4.49 16.48 24.98
N ASP A 138 -5.62 15.77 25.03
CA ASP A 138 -5.83 14.43 24.48
C ASP A 138 -5.74 14.41 22.94
N ALA A 139 -6.10 15.51 22.26
CA ALA A 139 -5.97 15.67 20.81
C ALA A 139 -4.60 16.21 20.35
N GLY A 140 -3.68 16.47 21.27
CA GLY A 140 -2.34 16.97 20.93
C GLY A 140 -1.86 18.21 21.69
N GLY A 141 -2.18 18.37 22.97
CA GLY A 141 -1.52 19.37 23.83
C GLY A 141 -1.87 20.85 23.58
N GLY A 142 -2.98 21.17 22.89
CA GLY A 142 -3.31 22.57 22.56
C GLY A 142 -2.68 23.09 21.27
N VAL A 143 -2.18 22.20 20.41
CA VAL A 143 -1.82 22.53 19.03
C VAL A 143 -3.09 22.94 18.25
N PRO A 144 -3.06 24.05 17.49
CA PRO A 144 -4.22 24.49 16.69
C PRO A 144 -4.60 23.46 15.62
N LEU A 145 -5.90 23.18 15.51
CA LEU A 145 -6.44 22.40 14.41
C LEU A 145 -6.43 23.23 13.13
N ALA A 146 -5.74 22.74 12.10
CA ALA A 146 -5.73 23.39 10.80
C ALA A 146 -7.13 23.43 10.18
N ILE A 147 -7.46 24.55 9.55
CA ILE A 147 -8.72 24.71 8.82
C ILE A 147 -8.58 24.04 7.45
N ALA A 148 -9.49 23.11 7.14
CA ALA A 148 -9.54 22.46 5.83
C ALA A 148 -9.69 23.49 4.71
N PRO A 149 -8.88 23.40 3.63
CA PRO A 149 -9.15 24.19 2.45
C PRO A 149 -10.48 23.73 1.84
N LYS A 150 -11.26 24.69 1.32
CA LYS A 150 -12.50 24.35 0.62
C LYS A 150 -12.16 23.64 -0.69
N ALA A 151 -12.86 22.53 -0.95
CA ALA A 151 -12.76 21.85 -2.23
C ALA A 151 -13.24 22.76 -3.36
N VAL A 152 -12.46 22.85 -4.42
CA VAL A 152 -12.81 23.52 -5.68
C VAL A 152 -12.86 22.50 -6.80
N GLU A 153 -13.66 22.77 -7.83
CA GLU A 153 -13.66 21.97 -9.03
C GLU A 153 -12.47 22.33 -9.90
N PHE A 154 -11.79 21.31 -10.42
CA PHE A 154 -10.72 21.47 -11.39
C PHE A 154 -11.28 21.24 -12.79
N ASP A 155 -10.85 22.04 -13.76
CA ASP A 155 -11.24 21.86 -15.16
C ASP A 155 -10.68 20.55 -15.73
N MET A 156 -11.58 19.75 -16.28
CA MET A 156 -11.33 18.45 -16.90
C MET A 156 -11.70 18.44 -18.40
N ALA A 157 -11.88 19.60 -19.03
CA ALA A 157 -12.19 19.66 -20.45
C ALA A 157 -11.09 19.02 -21.28
N TRP A 158 -11.41 17.92 -21.97
CA TRP A 158 -10.46 17.20 -22.86
C TRP A 158 -9.81 18.11 -23.92
N SER A 159 -10.52 19.14 -24.36
CA SER A 159 -10.01 20.12 -25.32
C SER A 159 -8.87 21.00 -24.79
N SER A 160 -8.65 21.04 -23.47
CA SER A 160 -7.58 21.80 -22.83
C SER A 160 -6.41 20.92 -22.35
N MET A 161 -6.49 19.59 -22.57
CA MET A 161 -5.50 18.61 -22.15
C MET A 161 -4.62 18.13 -23.32
N ASN A 162 -3.34 17.89 -23.02
CA ASN A 162 -2.53 17.00 -23.85
C ASN A 162 -2.89 15.56 -23.47
N ASN A 163 -3.59 14.84 -24.36
CA ASN A 163 -3.74 13.39 -24.24
C ASN A 163 -2.51 12.74 -24.85
N VAL A 164 -1.70 12.09 -24.02
CA VAL A 164 -0.50 11.40 -24.47
C VAL A 164 -0.89 9.94 -24.70
N GLU A 165 -1.11 9.59 -25.98
CA GLU A 165 -1.41 8.22 -26.37
C GLU A 165 -0.30 7.27 -25.93
N SER A 166 -0.69 6.13 -25.36
CA SER A 166 0.19 4.99 -25.20
C SER A 166 0.46 4.41 -26.60
N GLY A 167 1.69 4.57 -27.08
CA GLY A 167 2.08 4.02 -28.38
C GLY A 167 2.25 2.50 -28.34
N PHE A 168 1.19 1.75 -28.05
CA PHE A 168 1.15 0.28 -28.11
C PHE A 168 1.01 -0.19 -29.56
N ALA A 169 2.04 0.08 -30.38
CA ALA A 169 2.12 -0.48 -31.71
C ALA A 169 2.60 -1.93 -31.60
N GLY A 170 1.67 -2.88 -31.73
CA GLY A 170 1.85 -4.33 -31.68
C GLY A 170 3.28 -4.84 -31.72
N ILE A 171 3.85 -5.09 -30.54
CA ILE A 171 5.14 -5.75 -30.39
C ILE A 171 4.94 -7.23 -30.74
N ASN A 172 5.73 -7.74 -31.69
CA ASN A 172 5.74 -9.17 -32.02
C ASN A 172 6.27 -9.96 -30.81
N LEU A 173 5.36 -10.67 -30.12
CA LEU A 173 5.61 -11.47 -28.91
C LEU A 173 6.55 -12.67 -29.11
N SER A 174 7.07 -12.89 -30.32
CA SER A 174 7.95 -14.02 -30.63
C SER A 174 9.42 -13.77 -30.31
N GLU A 175 9.83 -12.52 -30.01
CA GLU A 175 11.21 -12.19 -29.70
C GLU A 175 11.35 -11.55 -28.32
N ARG A 176 12.08 -12.22 -27.42
CA ARG A 176 12.48 -11.77 -26.06
C ARG A 176 13.50 -10.62 -26.09
N THR A 177 13.46 -9.76 -27.10
CA THR A 177 14.48 -8.73 -27.29
C THR A 177 14.20 -7.55 -26.36
N VAL A 178 14.94 -7.48 -25.25
CA VAL A 178 14.98 -6.28 -24.40
C VAL A 178 15.73 -5.19 -25.17
N SER A 179 15.11 -4.02 -25.32
CA SER A 179 15.74 -2.88 -25.98
C SER A 179 15.34 -1.57 -25.35
N SER A 180 16.24 -0.59 -25.37
CA SER A 180 15.96 0.80 -25.03
C SER A 180 15.86 1.61 -26.31
N SER A 181 14.80 2.40 -26.46
CA SER A 181 14.64 3.30 -27.61
C SER A 181 15.55 4.53 -27.47
N GLY A 182 16.83 4.42 -27.84
CA GLY A 182 17.72 5.54 -28.20
C GLY A 182 17.72 6.80 -27.32
N PHE A 183 17.36 6.72 -26.04
CA PHE A 183 17.25 7.88 -25.16
C PHE A 183 18.57 8.11 -24.42
N THR A 184 18.85 9.38 -24.12
CA THR A 184 19.97 9.78 -23.26
C THR A 184 19.43 10.81 -22.29
N LEU A 185 19.36 10.44 -21.03
CA LEU A 185 18.82 11.25 -19.96
C LEU A 185 19.94 11.62 -18.99
N GLU A 186 19.95 12.89 -18.63
CA GLU A 186 20.85 13.44 -17.63
C GLU A 186 20.51 12.88 -16.23
N PRO A 187 21.46 12.28 -15.49
CA PRO A 187 21.20 11.70 -14.18
C PRO A 187 20.45 12.65 -13.23
N ASP A 188 19.55 12.10 -12.43
CA ASP A 188 18.81 12.83 -11.40
C ASP A 188 19.14 12.30 -9.99
N PRO A 189 20.35 12.60 -9.47
CA PRO A 189 20.85 11.98 -8.25
C PRO A 189 20.04 12.39 -7.03
N LEU A 190 20.06 11.53 -6.02
CA LEU A 190 19.50 11.84 -4.72
C LEU A 190 20.14 13.12 -4.17
N ARG A 191 19.30 14.07 -3.73
CA ARG A 191 19.78 15.35 -3.21
C ARG A 191 20.81 15.15 -2.08
N ALA A 192 21.87 15.95 -2.09
CA ALA A 192 22.94 15.84 -1.10
C ALA A 192 22.48 16.07 0.36
N SER A 193 21.36 16.77 0.55
CA SER A 193 20.73 16.96 1.86
C SER A 193 20.02 15.70 2.37
N MET A 194 19.72 14.72 1.51
CA MET A 194 19.12 13.45 1.91
C MET A 194 20.18 12.51 2.47
N LYS A 195 20.64 12.86 3.67
CA LYS A 195 21.44 12.00 4.53
C LYS A 195 20.60 11.67 5.74
N LEU A 196 20.73 10.43 6.22
CA LEU A 196 20.19 9.95 7.48
C LEU A 196 21.33 9.45 8.36
N ILE A 197 21.05 9.36 9.66
CA ILE A 197 21.93 8.74 10.65
C ILE A 197 21.19 7.58 11.30
N GLN A 198 21.92 6.62 11.85
CA GLN A 198 21.30 5.57 12.66
C GLN A 198 20.85 6.14 14.00
N ALA A 199 19.55 6.33 14.15
CA ALA A 199 18.93 6.88 15.36
C ALA A 199 17.43 6.58 15.41
N GLY A 200 16.85 6.66 16.60
CA GLY A 200 15.42 6.52 16.84
C GLY A 200 14.88 7.67 17.69
N VAL A 201 13.61 7.99 17.48
CA VAL A 201 12.86 9.01 18.20
C VAL A 201 11.58 8.37 18.73
N PRO A 202 11.38 8.33 20.06
CA PRO A 202 10.09 7.93 20.61
C PRO A 202 9.05 8.98 20.26
N LEU A 203 7.89 8.53 19.80
CA LEU A 203 6.75 9.40 19.56
C LEU A 203 5.91 9.51 20.85
N PRO A 204 5.15 10.61 21.01
CA PRO A 204 4.18 10.73 22.09
C PRO A 204 3.19 9.56 22.09
N ASN A 205 2.70 9.17 23.27
CA ASN A 205 1.65 8.16 23.36
C ASN A 205 0.45 8.55 22.49
N GLY A 206 0.00 7.60 21.66
CA GLY A 206 -1.16 7.79 20.82
C GLY A 206 -2.46 7.80 21.62
N ALA A 207 -3.47 8.47 21.09
CA ALA A 207 -4.86 8.27 21.47
C ALA A 207 -5.32 6.86 21.02
N GLN A 208 -6.37 6.36 21.65
CA GLN A 208 -7.01 5.12 21.22
C GLN A 208 -7.49 5.26 19.76
N GLY A 209 -7.17 4.28 18.92
CA GLY A 209 -7.50 4.29 17.48
C GLY A 209 -6.42 4.87 16.57
N ASP A 210 -5.36 5.43 17.15
CA ASP A 210 -4.18 5.88 16.42
C ASP A 210 -3.47 4.72 15.74
N TYR A 211 -3.02 4.98 14.53
CA TYR A 211 -2.08 4.14 13.82
C TYR A 211 -1.04 4.96 13.05
N LEU A 212 0.05 4.30 12.69
CA LEU A 212 1.09 4.88 11.86
C LEU A 212 0.63 4.93 10.41
N GLY A 213 0.46 6.15 9.89
CA GLY A 213 0.02 6.38 8.52
C GLY A 213 1.18 6.42 7.52
N SER A 214 2.21 7.24 7.80
CA SER A 214 3.31 7.49 6.87
C SER A 214 4.59 7.91 7.57
N VAL A 215 5.74 7.56 6.99
CA VAL A 215 7.09 7.99 7.37
C VAL A 215 7.78 8.50 6.11
N ILE A 216 8.05 9.80 6.06
CA ILE A 216 8.72 10.44 4.92
C ILE A 216 10.09 10.99 5.38
N PRO A 217 11.21 10.40 4.91
CA PRO A 217 12.53 10.94 5.19
C PRO A 217 12.77 12.22 4.40
N LEU A 218 13.25 13.26 5.09
CA LEU A 218 13.50 14.57 4.51
C LEU A 218 14.99 14.95 4.57
N GLY A 219 15.75 14.36 5.48
CA GLY A 219 17.16 14.65 5.66
C GLY A 219 17.38 16.08 6.19
N GLY A 220 18.34 16.81 5.62
CA GLY A 220 18.77 18.13 6.10
C GLY A 220 19.71 18.04 7.30
N THR A 221 20.08 19.19 7.87
CA THR A 221 21.05 19.26 8.98
C THR A 221 20.61 18.50 10.23
N ASP A 222 19.30 18.52 10.51
CA ASP A 222 18.70 17.86 11.68
C ASP A 222 18.21 16.42 11.38
N GLN A 223 18.42 15.95 10.14
CA GLN A 223 18.12 14.58 9.70
C GLN A 223 16.64 14.24 9.96
N TRP A 224 15.76 15.05 9.36
CA TRP A 224 14.32 15.03 9.63
C TRP A 224 13.63 13.80 9.06
N LEU A 225 12.71 13.25 9.85
CA LEU A 225 11.62 12.39 9.42
C LEU A 225 10.29 13.10 9.71
N MET A 226 9.41 13.15 8.72
CA MET A 226 8.02 13.52 8.94
C MET A 226 7.21 12.24 9.18
N VAL A 227 6.43 12.21 10.26
CA VAL A 227 5.59 11.07 10.62
C VAL A 227 4.14 11.49 10.69
N ALA A 228 3.28 10.71 10.06
CA ALA A 228 1.83 10.85 10.13
C ALA A 228 1.26 9.84 11.13
N ILE A 229 0.60 10.33 12.18
CA ILE A 229 -0.27 9.52 13.03
C ILE A 229 -1.70 9.74 12.56
N GLU A 230 -2.21 8.74 11.86
CA GLU A 230 -3.56 8.69 11.34
C GLU A 230 -4.46 8.02 12.37
N ASN A 231 -5.74 8.36 12.37
CA ASN A 231 -6.70 7.68 13.22
C ASN A 231 -7.53 6.76 12.34
N SER A 232 -7.63 5.49 12.73
CA SER A 232 -8.47 4.54 12.01
C SER A 232 -9.88 5.12 12.05
N PHE A 233 -10.59 5.08 10.93
CA PHE A 233 -11.98 5.51 10.79
C PHE A 233 -12.88 4.69 11.73
N SER A 234 -12.70 4.90 13.01
CA SER A 234 -13.21 4.08 14.09
C SER A 234 -14.37 4.83 14.71
N PHE A 235 -15.36 4.03 15.11
CA PHE A 235 -16.71 4.33 15.58
C PHE A 235 -16.89 5.51 16.55
N HIS A 236 -15.84 6.14 17.08
CA HIS A 236 -15.93 6.89 18.34
C HIS A 236 -15.40 8.32 18.32
N LYS A 237 -14.41 8.69 17.49
CA LYS A 237 -13.87 10.06 17.48
C LYS A 237 -13.22 10.38 16.14
N ALA A 238 -13.65 11.47 15.50
CA ALA A 238 -12.90 12.12 14.45
C ALA A 238 -11.65 12.76 15.08
N ILE A 239 -10.59 11.97 15.28
CA ILE A 239 -9.33 12.47 15.83
C ILE A 239 -8.53 13.11 14.69
N PRO A 240 -8.02 14.34 14.88
CA PRO A 240 -7.13 14.99 13.92
C PRO A 240 -5.95 14.09 13.53
N LEU A 241 -5.60 14.09 12.23
CA LEU A 241 -4.32 13.58 11.77
C LEU A 241 -3.22 14.45 12.37
N ARG A 242 -2.22 13.83 13.02
CA ARG A 242 -1.04 14.52 13.54
C ARG A 242 0.15 14.32 12.63
N ILE A 243 0.75 15.45 12.25
CA ILE A 243 2.04 15.51 11.56
C ILE A 243 3.10 15.78 12.63
N LEU A 244 4.01 14.83 12.82
CA LEU A 244 5.12 14.92 13.77
C LEU A 244 6.43 15.13 13.02
N TRP A 245 7.21 16.12 13.45
CA TRP A 245 8.56 16.36 12.91
C TRP A 245 9.59 15.77 13.86
N ALA A 246 10.07 14.58 13.54
CA ALA A 246 11.10 13.90 14.30
C ALA A 246 12.49 14.30 13.78
N SER A 247 13.32 14.89 14.64
CA SER A 247 14.73 15.13 14.34
C SER A 247 15.56 13.97 14.87
N LEU A 248 16.14 13.19 13.97
CA LEU A 248 17.05 12.10 14.34
C LEU A 248 18.32 12.66 14.99
N GLY A 249 18.86 13.76 14.46
CA GLY A 249 20.06 14.41 15.01
C GLY A 249 19.90 14.92 16.45
N LYS A 250 18.67 15.29 16.83
CA LYS A 250 18.35 15.77 18.18
C LYS A 250 17.65 14.72 19.05
N GLY A 251 17.36 13.53 18.52
CA GLY A 251 16.73 12.42 19.25
C GLY A 251 15.34 12.73 19.82
N LYS A 252 14.57 13.66 19.22
CA LYS A 252 13.25 14.05 19.73
C LYS A 252 12.30 14.54 18.63
N VAL A 253 11.00 14.44 18.91
CA VAL A 253 9.97 15.19 18.18
C VAL A 253 10.13 16.67 18.51
N GLN A 254 10.30 17.51 17.48
CA GLN A 254 10.55 18.94 17.64
C GLN A 254 9.26 19.75 17.63
N SER A 255 8.31 19.33 16.80
CA SER A 255 7.03 19.99 16.65
C SER A 255 5.99 19.01 16.13
N MET A 256 4.74 19.44 16.24
CA MET A 256 3.57 18.72 15.80
C MET A 256 2.56 19.71 15.25
N GLN A 257 1.89 19.36 14.16
CA GLN A 257 0.70 20.06 13.69
C GLN A 257 -0.44 19.06 13.57
N THR A 258 -1.66 19.57 13.74
CA THR A 258 -2.88 18.79 13.59
C THR A 258 -3.63 19.28 12.35
N ILE A 259 -4.04 18.34 11.51
CA ILE A 259 -4.97 18.59 10.41
C ILE A 259 -6.26 17.83 10.68
N PRO A 260 -7.38 18.20 10.01
CA PRO A 260 -8.68 17.57 10.23
C PRO A 260 -8.61 16.04 10.19
N ALA A 261 -9.53 15.42 10.91
CA ALA A 261 -9.70 13.97 10.87
C ALA A 261 -10.01 13.49 9.45
N ASN A 262 -9.91 12.18 9.22
CA ASN A 262 -10.20 11.51 7.94
C ASN A 262 -9.25 11.88 6.79
N GLU A 263 -8.16 12.58 7.09
CA GLU A 263 -7.07 12.85 6.15
C GLU A 263 -5.97 11.78 6.33
N ALA A 264 -5.36 11.36 5.22
CA ALA A 264 -4.20 10.47 5.17
C ALA A 264 -3.07 11.12 4.35
N VAL A 265 -1.82 11.02 4.82
CA VAL A 265 -0.68 11.66 4.17
C VAL A 265 -0.20 10.85 2.95
N VAL A 266 -0.30 11.44 1.77
CA VAL A 266 0.12 10.75 0.54
C VAL A 266 1.55 11.11 0.15
N ASP A 267 1.94 12.38 0.28
CA ASP A 267 3.28 12.86 -0.10
C ASP A 267 3.66 14.17 0.59
N TYR A 268 4.95 14.53 0.57
CA TYR A 268 5.46 15.83 1.04
C TYR A 268 6.56 16.37 0.15
N HIS A 269 6.34 17.54 -0.44
CA HIS A 269 7.33 18.25 -1.25
C HIS A 269 8.15 19.22 -0.40
N ALA A 270 9.34 18.77 0.02
CA ALA A 270 10.22 19.53 0.90
C ALA A 270 10.64 20.90 0.35
N GLY A 271 10.79 21.04 -0.96
CA GLY A 271 11.23 22.30 -1.58
C GLY A 271 10.22 23.44 -1.44
N SER A 272 8.92 23.11 -1.49
CA SER A 272 7.84 24.09 -1.33
C SER A 272 7.14 24.01 0.02
N LYS A 273 7.58 23.09 0.90
CA LYS A 273 7.00 22.83 2.22
C LYS A 273 5.50 22.49 2.14
N LYS A 274 5.11 21.75 1.09
CA LYS A 274 3.73 21.36 0.84
C LYS A 274 3.50 19.90 1.18
N LEU A 275 2.48 19.64 1.97
CA LEU A 275 1.95 18.32 2.30
C LEU A 275 0.77 18.02 1.40
N LEU A 276 0.74 16.82 0.82
CA LEU A 276 -0.40 16.30 0.07
C LEU A 276 -1.10 15.26 0.94
N THR A 277 -2.39 15.45 1.12
CA THR A 277 -3.23 14.50 1.84
C THR A 277 -4.41 14.07 0.99
N TYR A 278 -5.00 12.96 1.40
CA TYR A 278 -6.18 12.37 0.81
C TYR A 278 -7.25 12.21 1.90
N ALA A 279 -8.49 12.60 1.57
CA ALA A 279 -9.64 12.42 2.45
C ALA A 279 -10.89 11.99 1.67
N LEU A 280 -11.77 11.27 2.33
CA LEU A 280 -13.14 11.04 1.87
C LEU A 280 -14.03 12.16 2.43
N GLN A 281 -14.43 13.12 1.59
CA GLN A 281 -15.25 14.27 2.02
C GLN A 281 -16.73 14.10 1.66
N GLY A 282 -17.61 14.45 2.60
CA GLY A 282 -19.02 14.77 2.28
C GLY A 282 -19.98 13.59 2.11
N GLY A 283 -19.64 12.40 2.61
CA GLY A 283 -20.57 11.28 2.72
C GLY A 283 -21.15 11.17 4.13
N GLU A 284 -22.46 10.93 4.24
CA GLU A 284 -23.06 10.42 5.50
C GLU A 284 -22.56 8.99 5.78
N HIS A 285 -22.13 8.29 4.73
CA HIS A 285 -21.59 6.95 4.76
C HIS A 285 -20.10 6.90 4.39
N PHE A 286 -19.37 5.92 4.95
CA PHE A 286 -17.95 5.68 4.69
C PHE A 286 -17.59 5.67 3.21
N PHE A 287 -18.47 5.08 2.40
CA PHE A 287 -18.29 4.87 0.97
C PHE A 287 -18.85 6.02 0.12
N ASP A 288 -19.56 6.97 0.73
CA ASP A 288 -20.28 8.02 0.00
C ASP A 288 -19.50 9.33 -0.10
N GLY A 289 -18.38 9.43 0.62
CA GLY A 289 -17.48 10.56 0.53
C GLY A 289 -16.87 10.68 -0.86
N ALA A 290 -16.95 11.85 -1.47
CA ALA A 290 -16.17 12.14 -2.65
C ALA A 290 -14.68 12.12 -2.25
N PRO A 291 -13.85 11.29 -2.89
CA PRO A 291 -12.43 11.30 -2.62
C PRO A 291 -11.87 12.68 -2.99
N THR A 292 -11.08 13.26 -2.09
CA THR A 292 -10.48 14.58 -2.23
C THR A 292 -8.99 14.52 -1.99
N LEU A 293 -8.24 15.31 -2.76
CA LEU A 293 -6.86 15.62 -2.48
C LEU A 293 -6.80 17.04 -1.91
N SER A 294 -5.99 17.22 -0.86
CA SER A 294 -5.79 18.49 -0.17
C SER A 294 -4.30 18.80 -0.11
N ILE A 295 -3.96 20.07 -0.35
CA ILE A 295 -2.60 20.59 -0.17
C ILE A 295 -2.57 21.50 1.06
N TRP A 296 -1.54 21.31 1.88
CA TRP A 296 -1.27 22.10 3.07
C TRP A 296 0.15 22.66 3.03
N GLU A 297 0.34 23.89 3.50
CA GLU A 297 1.65 24.44 3.83
C GLU A 297 2.01 24.07 5.27
N THR A 298 3.12 23.37 5.47
CA THR A 298 3.61 23.01 6.81
C THR A 298 5.11 22.66 6.79
N GLU A 299 5.79 22.92 7.90
CA GLU A 299 7.22 22.64 8.09
C GLU A 299 7.53 22.45 9.58
N PRO A 300 8.75 21.97 9.95
CA PRO A 300 9.09 21.76 11.35
C PRO A 300 8.95 23.00 12.24
N ALA A 301 9.17 24.20 11.71
CA ALA A 301 9.06 25.44 12.47
C ALA A 301 7.62 26.01 12.53
N ALA A 302 6.68 25.46 11.76
CA ALA A 302 5.32 25.96 11.70
C ALA A 302 4.57 25.66 13.01
N THR A 303 3.77 26.61 13.48
CA THR A 303 2.88 26.41 14.65
C THR A 303 1.59 25.69 14.29
N GLU A 304 1.16 25.80 13.03
CA GLU A 304 -0.03 25.16 12.48
C GLU A 304 0.19 24.84 11.00
N ALA A 305 -0.53 23.85 10.47
CA ALA A 305 -0.59 23.63 9.04
C ALA A 305 -1.64 24.57 8.42
N LYS A 306 -1.37 25.07 7.22
CA LYS A 306 -2.26 26.00 6.52
C LYS A 306 -2.84 25.35 5.27
N GLY A 307 -4.16 25.20 5.22
CA GLY A 307 -4.85 24.70 4.03
C GLY A 307 -4.64 25.63 2.83
N VAL A 308 -4.17 25.08 1.72
CA VAL A 308 -3.93 25.83 0.47
C VAL A 308 -5.11 25.66 -0.48
N ILE A 309 -5.42 24.42 -0.83
CA ILE A 309 -6.46 24.06 -1.80
C ILE A 309 -6.85 22.60 -1.63
N ALA A 310 -8.11 22.27 -1.91
CA ALA A 310 -8.58 20.91 -2.06
C ALA A 310 -9.35 20.76 -3.38
N TRP A 311 -9.40 19.55 -3.93
CA TRP A 311 -10.19 19.22 -5.11
C TRP A 311 -10.64 17.76 -5.09
N ARG A 312 -11.65 17.45 -5.91
CA ARG A 312 -12.12 16.06 -6.06
C ARG A 312 -11.09 15.23 -6.83
N ALA A 313 -10.65 14.15 -6.21
CA ALA A 313 -9.84 13.14 -6.87
C ALA A 313 -10.74 12.23 -7.72
N ARG A 314 -10.22 11.73 -8.84
CA ARG A 314 -10.88 10.65 -9.61
C ARG A 314 -10.41 9.31 -9.08
N LEU A 315 -11.09 8.75 -8.09
CA LEU A 315 -10.76 7.44 -7.51
C LEU A 315 -12.05 6.63 -7.41
N SER A 316 -11.91 5.31 -7.54
CA SER A 316 -13.06 4.41 -7.57
C SER A 316 -13.79 4.43 -6.24
N LYS A 317 -15.11 4.58 -6.32
CA LYS A 317 -16.00 4.37 -5.17
C LYS A 317 -16.17 2.88 -4.85
N ASP A 318 -15.98 2.03 -5.85
CA ASP A 318 -16.27 0.59 -5.80
C ASP A 318 -15.04 -0.28 -5.49
N SER A 319 -13.83 0.29 -5.61
CA SER A 319 -12.65 -0.37 -5.05
C SER A 319 -12.81 -0.37 -3.53
N PRO A 320 -12.86 -1.52 -2.84
CA PRO A 320 -13.06 -1.56 -1.40
C PRO A 320 -11.98 -0.71 -0.71
N ILE A 321 -12.38 0.50 -0.33
CA ILE A 321 -11.59 1.64 0.14
C ILE A 321 -10.78 1.29 1.40
N ALA A 322 -11.03 0.13 2.01
CA ALA A 322 -10.25 -0.33 3.14
C ALA A 322 -8.77 -0.69 2.80
N HIS A 323 -8.39 -0.92 1.52
CA HIS A 323 -7.07 -1.52 1.23
C HIS A 323 -6.26 -0.98 0.04
N ALA A 324 -6.80 -0.11 -0.81
CA ALA A 324 -6.05 0.46 -1.95
C ALA A 324 -5.87 1.96 -1.75
N GLU A 325 -4.77 2.34 -1.11
CA GLU A 325 -4.38 3.73 -0.95
C GLU A 325 -4.13 4.38 -2.32
N PRO A 326 -4.55 5.64 -2.54
CA PRO A 326 -4.36 6.29 -3.83
C PRO A 326 -2.90 6.67 -4.05
N TRP A 327 -2.38 6.33 -5.23
CA TRP A 327 -1.08 6.83 -5.67
C TRP A 327 -1.23 8.28 -6.15
N ALA A 328 -0.61 9.21 -5.43
CA ALA A 328 -0.45 10.60 -5.86
C ALA A 328 0.87 11.18 -5.33
N ARG A 329 1.57 12.00 -6.12
CA ARG A 329 2.87 12.56 -5.76
C ARG A 329 3.04 13.97 -6.29
N PHE A 330 3.79 14.81 -5.61
CA PHE A 330 4.22 16.08 -6.17
C PHE A 330 5.25 15.84 -7.28
N ALA A 331 4.94 16.30 -8.50
CA ALA A 331 5.92 16.42 -9.57
C ALA A 331 6.72 17.73 -9.45
N SER A 332 6.10 18.77 -8.87
CA SER A 332 6.72 20.06 -8.61
C SER A 332 5.99 20.79 -7.48
N ALA A 333 6.36 22.04 -7.19
CA ALA A 333 5.65 22.89 -6.24
C ALA A 333 4.22 23.24 -6.66
N THR A 334 3.87 23.09 -7.94
CA THR A 334 2.60 23.51 -8.55
C THR A 334 1.90 22.40 -9.30
N LEU A 335 2.47 21.18 -9.33
CA LEU A 335 1.93 20.05 -10.06
C LEU A 335 1.86 18.79 -9.19
N VAL A 336 0.70 18.16 -9.16
CA VAL A 336 0.46 16.89 -8.47
C VAL A 336 0.08 15.83 -9.50
N LEU A 337 0.80 14.71 -9.52
CA LEU A 337 0.43 13.52 -10.28
C LEU A 337 -0.50 12.67 -9.43
N GLN A 338 -1.50 12.07 -10.07
CA GLN A 338 -2.42 11.13 -9.45
C GLN A 338 -2.70 9.99 -10.42
N ARG A 339 -2.74 8.75 -9.94
CA ARG A 339 -3.36 7.65 -10.68
C ARG A 339 -4.85 7.58 -10.37
N ASP A 340 -5.69 7.56 -11.39
CA ASP A 340 -7.14 7.43 -11.25
C ASP A 340 -7.61 5.98 -11.23
N GLU A 341 -8.93 5.79 -11.15
CA GLU A 341 -9.59 4.48 -11.10
C GLU A 341 -9.42 3.65 -12.37
N ASP A 342 -9.25 4.31 -13.50
CA ASP A 342 -9.10 3.70 -14.82
C ASP A 342 -7.61 3.52 -15.17
N HIS A 343 -6.73 3.61 -14.17
CA HIS A 343 -5.28 3.58 -14.31
C HIS A 343 -4.70 4.71 -15.19
N HIS A 344 -5.39 5.84 -15.36
CA HIS A 344 -4.78 7.01 -15.98
C HIS A 344 -3.91 7.77 -14.98
N ILE A 345 -2.79 8.27 -15.45
CA ILE A 345 -1.99 9.24 -14.72
C ILE A 345 -2.44 10.64 -15.13
N ILE A 346 -2.97 11.38 -14.17
CA ILE A 346 -3.42 12.77 -14.33
C ILE A 346 -2.40 13.68 -13.65
N ALA A 347 -1.96 14.72 -14.36
CA ALA A 347 -1.21 15.81 -13.76
C ALA A 347 -2.12 17.00 -13.47
N TRP A 348 -2.27 17.35 -12.20
CA TRP A 348 -3.08 18.47 -11.74
C TRP A 348 -2.22 19.74 -11.63
N ASP A 349 -2.54 20.75 -12.43
CA ASP A 349 -2.02 22.12 -12.29
C ASP A 349 -2.79 22.82 -11.17
N ILE A 350 -2.09 23.04 -10.06
CA ILE A 350 -2.66 23.56 -8.82
C ILE A 350 -3.00 25.05 -8.95
N GLU A 351 -2.20 25.81 -9.69
CA GLU A 351 -2.43 27.25 -9.88
C GLU A 351 -3.51 27.49 -10.92
N GLY A 352 -3.44 26.75 -12.03
CA GLY A 352 -4.44 26.77 -13.10
C GLY A 352 -5.76 26.10 -12.74
N LYS A 353 -5.81 25.31 -11.65
CA LYS A 353 -6.98 24.53 -11.21
C LYS A 353 -7.57 23.67 -12.32
N ARG A 354 -6.70 22.92 -13.00
CA ARG A 354 -7.06 22.09 -14.16
C ARG A 354 -6.16 20.87 -14.27
N ALA A 355 -6.57 19.87 -15.02
CA ALA A 355 -5.62 18.86 -15.49
C ALA A 355 -4.70 19.49 -16.54
N ALA A 356 -3.39 19.38 -16.34
CA ALA A 356 -2.37 19.80 -17.31
C ALA A 356 -2.23 18.79 -18.46
N TRP A 357 -2.21 17.50 -18.13
CA TRP A 357 -2.13 16.40 -19.07
C TRP A 357 -2.65 15.09 -18.43
N THR A 358 -2.95 14.12 -19.29
CA THR A 358 -3.32 12.76 -18.88
C THR A 358 -2.68 11.73 -19.81
N THR A 359 -2.39 10.53 -19.29
CA THR A 359 -1.96 9.38 -20.09
C THR A 359 -2.47 8.09 -19.44
N PRO A 360 -2.95 7.09 -20.20
CA PRO A 360 -3.27 5.78 -19.62
C PRO A 360 -2.00 5.11 -19.11
N GLN A 361 -2.08 4.29 -18.06
CA GLN A 361 -1.05 3.30 -17.73
C GLN A 361 -1.53 1.93 -18.21
N GLU A 362 -0.90 1.40 -19.25
CA GLU A 362 -1.29 0.10 -19.81
C GLU A 362 -0.68 -1.04 -18.99
N SER A 363 -1.34 -1.40 -17.89
CA SER A 363 -0.95 -2.56 -17.10
C SER A 363 -2.11 -3.24 -16.42
N PHE A 364 -2.19 -4.56 -16.54
CA PHE A 364 -3.18 -5.36 -15.82
C PHE A 364 -3.03 -5.26 -14.29
N PHE A 365 -1.79 -5.23 -13.78
CA PHE A 365 -1.53 -5.18 -12.33
C PHE A 365 -1.25 -3.77 -11.81
N ALA A 366 -1.17 -2.77 -12.70
CA ALA A 366 -0.93 -1.37 -12.41
C ALA A 366 0.11 -1.16 -11.28
N PRO A 367 1.39 -1.52 -11.47
CA PRO A 367 2.44 -1.21 -10.51
C PRO A 367 2.54 0.30 -10.31
N ASP A 368 2.96 0.73 -9.12
CA ASP A 368 3.04 2.15 -8.82
C ASP A 368 4.08 2.86 -9.72
N PRO A 369 3.73 4.00 -10.34
CA PRO A 369 4.70 4.84 -11.01
C PRO A 369 5.73 5.39 -10.02
N VAL A 370 6.93 5.69 -10.51
CA VAL A 370 8.06 6.15 -9.69
C VAL A 370 8.60 7.46 -10.26
N LEU A 371 8.69 8.49 -9.42
CA LEU A 371 9.41 9.71 -9.76
C LEU A 371 10.92 9.51 -9.52
N SER A 372 11.74 10.13 -10.37
CA SER A 372 13.17 10.28 -10.08
C SER A 372 13.39 11.16 -8.84
N HIS A 373 14.58 11.13 -8.25
CA HIS A 373 14.83 11.67 -6.89
C HIS A 373 14.45 13.14 -6.71
N ASN A 374 14.54 13.97 -7.76
CA ASN A 374 14.12 15.37 -7.74
C ASN A 374 12.94 15.65 -8.68
N GLY A 375 12.20 14.61 -9.10
CA GLY A 375 11.00 14.75 -9.93
C GLY A 375 11.28 15.20 -11.36
N LYS A 376 12.48 14.93 -11.88
CA LYS A 376 12.84 15.25 -13.27
C LYS A 376 12.21 14.31 -14.29
N TYR A 377 12.02 13.05 -13.90
CA TYR A 377 11.48 11.97 -14.73
C TYR A 377 10.38 11.23 -13.97
N LEU A 378 9.39 10.75 -14.71
CA LEU A 378 8.37 9.82 -14.24
C LEU A 378 8.55 8.48 -14.98
N PHE A 379 8.73 7.41 -14.23
CA PHE A 379 8.82 6.05 -14.73
C PHE A 379 7.45 5.38 -14.56
N VAL A 380 6.82 5.01 -15.68
CA VAL A 380 5.48 4.40 -15.72
C VAL A 380 5.62 2.93 -16.12
N PRO A 381 5.55 1.98 -15.18
CA PRO A 381 5.68 0.56 -15.46
C PRO A 381 4.41 0.00 -16.09
N GLU A 382 4.58 -0.74 -17.18
CA GLU A 382 3.51 -1.25 -18.03
C GLU A 382 3.69 -2.71 -18.39
N ASP A 383 2.70 -3.26 -19.08
CA ASP A 383 2.81 -4.58 -19.67
C ASP A 383 3.82 -4.52 -20.83
N GLN A 384 4.94 -5.24 -20.67
CA GLN A 384 6.01 -5.39 -21.66
C GLN A 384 6.81 -4.12 -21.98
N GLN A 385 6.62 -3.04 -21.21
CA GLN A 385 7.46 -1.87 -21.33
C GLN A 385 7.50 -1.05 -20.03
N LEU A 386 8.45 -0.14 -19.99
CA LEU A 386 8.52 0.97 -19.07
C LEU A 386 8.56 2.26 -19.90
N ARG A 387 7.58 3.16 -19.74
CA ARG A 387 7.63 4.50 -20.32
C ARG A 387 8.32 5.47 -19.38
N ILE A 388 9.10 6.39 -19.95
CA ILE A 388 9.78 7.47 -19.23
C ILE A 388 9.20 8.78 -19.72
N LEU A 389 8.55 9.51 -18.83
CA LEU A 389 7.85 10.76 -19.15
C LEU A 389 8.50 11.95 -18.46
N ASN A 390 8.34 13.13 -19.05
CA ASN A 390 8.53 14.38 -18.34
C ASN A 390 7.30 14.61 -17.45
N PRO A 391 7.44 14.62 -16.11
CA PRO A 391 6.30 14.74 -15.20
C PRO A 391 5.62 16.11 -15.27
N VAL A 392 6.27 17.14 -15.81
CA VAL A 392 5.66 18.47 -15.95
C VAL A 392 4.79 18.56 -17.20
N THR A 393 5.27 18.03 -18.33
CA THR A 393 4.59 18.18 -19.62
C THR A 393 3.83 16.96 -20.10
N GLY A 394 4.07 15.80 -19.50
CA GLY A 394 3.55 14.49 -19.94
C GLY A 394 4.29 13.92 -21.15
N ALA A 395 5.23 14.66 -21.74
CA ALA A 395 5.94 14.23 -22.95
C ALA A 395 6.76 12.97 -22.70
N GLU A 396 6.63 11.98 -23.58
CA GLU A 396 7.46 10.78 -23.55
C GLU A 396 8.90 11.13 -23.93
N LEU A 397 9.84 10.80 -23.05
CA LEU A 397 11.27 11.02 -23.20
C LEU A 397 11.99 9.76 -23.70
N GLY A 398 11.38 8.60 -23.51
CA GLY A 398 11.89 7.31 -23.97
C GLY A 398 11.11 6.15 -23.38
N ARG A 399 11.46 4.93 -23.81
CA ARG A 399 10.90 3.69 -23.29
C ARG A 399 11.92 2.57 -23.26
N VAL A 400 11.69 1.62 -22.35
CA VAL A 400 12.41 0.35 -22.26
C VAL A 400 11.43 -0.77 -22.54
N THR A 401 11.67 -1.57 -23.58
CA THR A 401 10.86 -2.75 -23.88
C THR A 401 11.32 -3.92 -23.04
N THR A 402 10.38 -4.64 -22.45
CA THR A 402 10.61 -5.80 -21.58
C THR A 402 9.89 -7.03 -22.13
N ALA A 403 10.41 -8.23 -21.87
CA ALA A 403 9.77 -9.46 -22.32
C ALA A 403 8.49 -9.83 -21.54
N ALA A 404 8.29 -9.24 -20.36
CA ALA A 404 7.17 -9.49 -19.46
C ALA A 404 6.73 -8.18 -18.79
N SER A 405 5.56 -8.16 -18.14
CA SER A 405 5.08 -7.00 -17.39
C SER A 405 6.11 -6.51 -16.38
N CYS A 406 6.31 -5.20 -16.35
CA CYS A 406 7.10 -4.56 -15.31
C CYS A 406 6.32 -4.66 -14.00
N SER A 407 6.91 -5.25 -12.97
CA SER A 407 6.27 -5.41 -11.66
C SER A 407 6.79 -4.44 -10.62
N GLY A 408 8.02 -3.94 -10.77
CA GLY A 408 8.57 -2.92 -9.88
C GLY A 408 9.70 -2.13 -10.52
N VAL A 409 9.89 -0.90 -10.08
CA VAL A 409 10.91 0.03 -10.61
C VAL A 409 11.61 0.75 -9.47
N ALA A 410 12.92 0.92 -9.55
CA ALA A 410 13.69 1.72 -8.59
C ALA A 410 14.85 2.46 -9.25
N LEU A 411 14.98 3.76 -8.95
CA LEU A 411 16.13 4.56 -9.36
C LEU A 411 17.22 4.52 -8.29
N LYS A 412 18.43 4.16 -8.68
CA LYS A 412 19.60 4.15 -7.80
C LYS A 412 19.93 5.57 -7.32
N SER A 413 20.59 5.72 -6.17
CA SER A 413 20.89 7.02 -5.55
C SER A 413 21.74 7.95 -6.43
N ASP A 414 22.51 7.40 -7.39
CA ASP A 414 23.25 8.17 -8.39
C ASP A 414 22.36 8.84 -9.45
N GLY A 415 21.08 8.48 -9.51
CA GLY A 415 20.11 9.00 -10.46
C GLY A 415 20.33 8.55 -11.90
N ARG A 416 21.24 7.59 -12.11
CA ARG A 416 21.68 7.14 -13.43
C ARG A 416 21.23 5.72 -13.73
N THR A 417 21.26 4.83 -12.75
CA THR A 417 20.91 3.42 -12.96
C THR A 417 19.48 3.15 -12.52
N LEU A 418 18.66 2.63 -13.43
CA LEU A 418 17.30 2.21 -13.16
C LEU A 418 17.23 0.67 -13.08
N GLY A 419 16.64 0.14 -12.00
CA GLY A 419 16.30 -1.27 -11.88
C GLY A 419 14.84 -1.49 -12.25
N ILE A 420 14.57 -2.45 -13.14
CA ILE A 420 13.22 -2.85 -13.55
C ILE A 420 13.05 -4.33 -13.23
N LEU A 421 12.17 -4.64 -12.28
CA LEU A 421 11.79 -6.01 -11.94
C LEU A 421 10.62 -6.45 -12.81
N THR A 422 10.68 -7.67 -13.31
CA THR A 422 9.58 -8.35 -14.01
C THR A 422 9.17 -9.62 -13.23
N ASN A 423 8.45 -10.53 -13.88
CA ASN A 423 8.05 -11.82 -13.28
C ASN A 423 9.24 -12.65 -12.78
N ASP A 424 10.38 -12.56 -13.45
CA ASP A 424 11.53 -13.45 -13.24
C ASP A 424 12.87 -12.80 -13.60
N ARG A 425 12.88 -11.55 -14.10
CA ARG A 425 14.10 -10.84 -14.50
C ARG A 425 14.27 -9.52 -13.74
N LEU A 426 15.52 -9.11 -13.60
CA LEU A 426 15.88 -7.76 -13.18
C LEU A 426 16.72 -7.13 -14.30
N LEU A 427 16.21 -6.05 -14.89
CA LEU A 427 16.93 -5.27 -15.89
C LEU A 427 17.58 -4.07 -15.22
N LEU A 428 18.88 -3.87 -15.46
CA LEU A 428 19.59 -2.65 -15.08
C LEU A 428 19.81 -1.79 -16.32
N VAL A 429 19.22 -0.60 -16.31
CA VAL A 429 19.25 0.34 -17.42
C VAL A 429 20.06 1.57 -17.04
N ASP A 430 21.07 1.90 -17.85
CA ASP A 430 21.80 3.16 -17.73
C ASP A 430 21.05 4.27 -18.47
N LEU A 431 20.47 5.20 -17.71
CA LEU A 431 19.68 6.29 -18.26
C LEU A 431 20.50 7.25 -19.13
N ALA A 432 21.82 7.31 -18.95
CA ALA A 432 22.71 8.13 -19.77
C ALA A 432 23.07 7.49 -21.12
N GLY A 433 22.52 6.30 -21.44
CA GLY A 433 22.66 5.65 -22.75
C GLY A 433 24.08 5.17 -23.09
N GLN A 434 25.00 5.14 -22.13
CA GLN A 434 26.40 4.78 -22.38
C GLN A 434 26.64 3.26 -22.31
N ASN A 435 25.70 2.50 -21.73
CA ASN A 435 25.85 1.07 -21.48
C ASN A 435 24.66 0.28 -22.03
N ALA A 436 24.91 -0.97 -22.40
CA ALA A 436 23.86 -1.93 -22.71
C ALA A 436 23.00 -2.23 -21.47
N ILE A 437 21.73 -2.58 -21.69
CA ILE A 437 20.86 -3.09 -20.63
C ILE A 437 21.47 -4.39 -20.10
N VAL A 438 21.68 -4.45 -18.78
CA VAL A 438 22.12 -5.69 -18.13
C VAL A 438 20.88 -6.46 -17.69
N ASP A 439 20.67 -7.62 -18.31
CA ASP A 439 19.54 -8.50 -18.01
C ASP A 439 19.98 -9.64 -17.08
N MET A 440 19.37 -9.72 -15.89
CA MET A 440 19.75 -10.65 -14.84
C MET A 440 18.59 -11.59 -14.46
N ASP A 441 18.92 -12.83 -14.11
CA ASP A 441 17.97 -13.74 -13.49
C ASP A 441 17.58 -13.22 -12.09
N ALA A 442 16.29 -13.06 -11.86
CA ALA A 442 15.71 -12.64 -10.60
C ALA A 442 14.53 -13.55 -10.22
N SER A 443 14.45 -14.77 -10.76
CA SER A 443 13.36 -15.74 -10.53
C SER A 443 13.08 -16.05 -9.06
N ALA A 444 14.04 -15.81 -8.17
CA ALA A 444 13.88 -15.95 -6.72
C ALA A 444 13.05 -14.82 -6.06
N VAL A 445 12.99 -13.63 -6.68
CA VAL A 445 12.34 -12.43 -6.13
C VAL A 445 11.34 -11.77 -7.09
N GLY A 446 11.31 -12.20 -8.36
CA GLY A 446 10.39 -11.74 -9.37
C GLY A 446 8.93 -12.07 -9.04
N THR A 447 8.03 -11.26 -9.57
CA THR A 447 6.59 -11.35 -9.30
C THR A 447 5.82 -10.74 -10.47
N PRO A 448 4.64 -11.29 -10.83
CA PRO A 448 3.76 -10.65 -11.79
C PRO A 448 2.97 -9.48 -11.20
N PHE A 449 2.84 -9.44 -9.87
CA PHE A 449 2.10 -8.38 -9.18
C PHE A 449 2.97 -7.15 -8.97
N GLY A 450 2.34 -5.97 -9.03
CA GLY A 450 3.00 -4.71 -8.68
C GLY A 450 3.66 -4.77 -7.29
N THR A 451 4.91 -4.31 -7.21
CA THR A 451 5.74 -4.34 -6.00
C THR A 451 6.67 -3.13 -5.91
N LYS A 452 6.89 -2.64 -4.69
CA LYS A 452 7.82 -1.53 -4.41
C LYS A 452 9.22 -2.08 -4.14
N ILE A 453 10.12 -1.99 -5.12
CA ILE A 453 11.54 -2.28 -4.93
C ILE A 453 12.31 -1.01 -4.58
N GLU A 454 13.39 -1.12 -3.82
CA GLU A 454 14.21 0.03 -3.41
C GLU A 454 15.70 -0.31 -3.44
N TRP A 455 16.53 0.57 -3.99
CA TRP A 455 17.99 0.41 -3.93
C TRP A 455 18.49 0.66 -2.52
N VAL A 456 19.29 -0.27 -2.00
CA VAL A 456 19.98 -0.12 -0.72
C VAL A 456 21.34 0.53 -0.93
N ASN A 457 22.11 0.03 -1.90
CA ASN A 457 23.42 0.54 -2.27
C ASN A 457 23.74 0.20 -3.73
N ASP A 458 25.02 0.21 -4.13
CA ASP A 458 25.42 -0.05 -5.51
C ASP A 458 25.12 -1.45 -6.05
N GLU A 459 24.99 -2.44 -5.17
CA GLU A 459 24.85 -3.86 -5.55
C GLU A 459 23.58 -4.52 -5.00
N LEU A 460 22.83 -3.84 -4.13
CA LEU A 460 21.74 -4.43 -3.37
C LEU A 460 20.41 -3.71 -3.61
N ILE A 461 19.39 -4.51 -3.91
CA ILE A 461 18.00 -4.08 -4.03
C ILE A 461 17.19 -4.79 -2.96
N ALA A 462 16.39 -4.05 -2.20
CA ALA A 462 15.38 -4.61 -1.32
C ALA A 462 14.13 -4.94 -2.13
N VAL A 463 13.70 -6.19 -2.05
CA VAL A 463 12.47 -6.69 -2.69
C VAL A 463 11.50 -7.15 -1.60
N PRO A 464 10.28 -6.61 -1.53
CA PRO A 464 9.27 -7.04 -0.57
C PRO A 464 9.00 -8.54 -0.66
N THR A 465 8.80 -9.19 0.47
CA THR A 465 8.34 -10.57 0.53
C THR A 465 6.84 -10.61 0.84
N SER A 466 6.20 -11.77 0.69
CA SER A 466 4.79 -11.97 1.09
C SER A 466 4.58 -11.83 2.61
N HIS A 467 5.67 -11.76 3.38
CA HIS A 467 5.68 -11.55 4.82
C HIS A 467 5.98 -10.09 5.15
N ARG A 468 5.78 -9.67 6.41
CA ARG A 468 6.05 -8.31 6.88
C ARG A 468 7.56 -8.01 6.82
N GLY A 469 8.11 -7.75 5.64
CA GLY A 469 9.56 -7.72 5.45
C GLY A 469 9.98 -7.50 4.01
N PHE A 470 11.27 -7.73 3.75
CA PHE A 470 11.89 -7.69 2.42
C PHE A 470 13.14 -8.57 2.41
N VAL A 471 13.63 -8.93 1.23
CA VAL A 471 14.90 -9.62 1.04
C VAL A 471 15.87 -8.71 0.30
N LEU A 472 17.15 -8.78 0.63
CA LEU A 472 18.21 -8.13 -0.11
C LEU A 472 18.62 -9.03 -1.28
N PHE A 473 18.35 -8.56 -2.49
CA PHE A 473 18.81 -9.18 -3.72
C PHE A 473 20.13 -8.55 -4.15
N SER A 474 21.15 -9.38 -4.39
CA SER A 474 22.45 -8.91 -4.89
C SER A 474 22.49 -8.96 -6.41
N THR A 475 22.72 -7.83 -7.07
CA THR A 475 22.91 -7.75 -8.52
C THR A 475 24.22 -8.40 -8.96
N ARG A 476 25.25 -8.36 -8.11
CA ARG A 476 26.54 -9.04 -8.33
C ARG A 476 26.40 -10.56 -8.33
N LEU A 477 25.66 -11.12 -7.37
CA LEU A 477 25.48 -12.57 -7.23
C LEU A 477 24.25 -13.10 -7.97
N GLN A 478 23.33 -12.23 -8.38
CA GLN A 478 22.02 -12.55 -8.96
C GLN A 478 21.19 -13.48 -8.07
N LEU A 479 21.18 -13.21 -6.76
CA LEU A 479 20.44 -14.02 -5.79
C LEU A 479 20.06 -13.22 -4.52
N PRO A 480 19.03 -13.66 -3.78
CA PRO A 480 18.73 -13.13 -2.46
C PRO A 480 19.82 -13.55 -1.46
N ILE A 481 20.41 -12.59 -0.76
CA ILE A 481 21.53 -12.83 0.17
C ILE A 481 21.13 -12.74 1.64
N TRP A 482 20.06 -12.03 1.99
CA TRP A 482 19.66 -11.79 3.38
C TRP A 482 18.20 -11.35 3.51
N SER A 483 17.47 -11.85 4.50
CA SER A 483 16.09 -11.46 4.79
C SER A 483 16.01 -10.42 5.91
N TYR A 484 15.04 -9.51 5.80
CA TYR A 484 14.64 -8.60 6.87
C TYR A 484 13.17 -8.86 7.19
N GLU A 485 12.88 -9.13 8.45
CA GLU A 485 11.54 -9.43 8.94
C GLU A 485 11.17 -8.48 10.06
N PHE A 486 9.99 -7.89 10.04
CA PHE A 486 9.50 -7.13 11.18
C PHE A 486 9.07 -8.09 12.28
N ASP A 487 9.56 -7.85 13.50
CA ASP A 487 9.22 -8.67 14.66
C ASP A 487 7.69 -8.73 14.83
N ARG A 488 7.18 -9.93 15.14
CA ARG A 488 5.75 -10.18 15.37
C ARG A 488 5.18 -9.32 16.50
N SER A 489 6.01 -8.89 17.44
CA SER A 489 5.61 -7.96 18.52
C SER A 489 5.33 -6.55 18.00
N VAL A 490 5.83 -6.20 16.81
CA VAL A 490 5.63 -4.93 16.14
C VAL A 490 4.37 -5.00 15.28
N TYR A 491 3.41 -4.15 15.62
CA TYR A 491 2.25 -3.90 14.80
C TYR A 491 2.62 -2.85 13.74
N MET A 492 2.42 -3.21 12.48
CA MET A 492 2.43 -2.27 11.36
C MET A 492 1.06 -2.32 10.71
N THR A 493 0.44 -1.16 10.57
CA THR A 493 -0.84 -0.96 9.86
C THR A 493 -0.70 -0.95 8.36
N ASP A 494 0.52 -1.11 7.84
CA ASP A 494 0.81 -0.98 6.42
C ASP A 494 0.13 -2.07 5.58
N SER A 495 -0.95 -1.70 4.91
CA SER A 495 -1.57 -2.49 3.86
C SER A 495 -0.86 -2.21 2.54
N ARG A 496 0.06 -3.11 2.15
CA ARG A 496 0.72 -3.21 0.82
C ARG A 496 1.55 -2.01 0.32
N SER A 497 1.34 -0.78 0.76
CA SER A 497 1.90 0.42 0.14
C SER A 497 3.30 0.80 0.61
N GLY A 498 3.73 0.28 1.77
CA GLY A 498 5.02 0.63 2.34
C GLY A 498 5.11 2.11 2.71
N ARG A 499 4.03 2.75 3.18
CA ARG A 499 4.06 4.16 3.65
C ARG A 499 4.79 4.33 4.96
N THR A 500 4.83 3.30 5.78
CA THR A 500 5.45 3.36 7.11
C THR A 500 6.93 2.94 7.11
N ARG A 501 7.47 2.62 5.92
CA ARG A 501 8.88 2.29 5.72
C ARG A 501 9.39 2.66 4.32
N THR A 502 10.62 3.11 4.23
CA THR A 502 11.29 3.35 2.94
C THR A 502 12.80 3.23 3.11
N ILE A 503 13.48 2.88 2.03
CA ILE A 503 14.92 2.78 2.01
C ILE A 503 15.48 3.96 1.23
N VAL A 504 16.37 4.71 1.87
CA VAL A 504 17.04 5.86 1.26
C VAL A 504 18.49 5.91 1.68
N ASN A 505 19.39 5.95 0.69
CA ASN A 505 20.83 6.10 0.90
C ASN A 505 21.43 5.07 1.90
N GLY A 506 21.06 3.79 1.78
CA GLY A 506 21.52 2.74 2.70
C GLY A 506 20.88 2.75 4.08
N PHE A 507 19.84 3.56 4.31
CA PHE A 507 19.09 3.55 5.56
C PHE A 507 17.66 3.08 5.35
N LEU A 508 17.22 2.14 6.18
CA LEU A 508 15.80 1.84 6.35
C LEU A 508 15.21 2.86 7.33
N ALA A 509 14.44 3.81 6.81
CA ALA A 509 13.60 4.67 7.62
C ALA A 509 12.26 3.96 7.86
N TYR A 510 11.88 3.78 9.13
CA TYR A 510 10.67 3.05 9.48
C TYR A 510 10.05 3.54 10.78
N ALA A 511 8.78 3.22 10.98
CA ALA A 511 8.11 3.32 12.26
C ALA A 511 7.68 1.95 12.77
N ALA A 512 7.72 1.78 14.09
CA ALA A 512 7.38 0.54 14.78
C ALA A 512 6.52 0.85 16.00
N GLN A 513 5.46 0.08 16.21
CA GLN A 513 4.55 0.18 17.35
C GLN A 513 4.45 -1.15 18.10
N THR A 514 4.54 -1.13 19.43
CA THR A 514 4.27 -2.33 20.23
C THR A 514 2.77 -2.55 20.40
N SER A 515 2.34 -3.81 20.50
CA SER A 515 0.94 -4.13 20.84
C SER A 515 0.60 -3.81 22.31
N GLY A 516 -0.68 -3.53 22.59
CA GLY A 516 -1.24 -3.39 23.95
C GLY A 516 -1.61 -1.97 24.39
N LEU A 517 -2.21 -1.85 25.59
CA LEU A 517 -2.72 -0.59 26.16
C LEU A 517 -1.64 0.48 26.39
N ASN A 518 -0.37 0.06 26.52
CA ASN A 518 0.80 0.93 26.65
C ASN A 518 1.66 0.85 25.38
N SER A 519 1.03 0.87 24.20
CA SER A 519 1.74 0.80 22.94
C SER A 519 2.76 1.95 22.84
N GLN A 520 4.04 1.62 22.69
CA GLN A 520 5.08 2.58 22.39
C GLN A 520 5.25 2.66 20.89
N VAL A 521 5.35 3.88 20.37
CA VAL A 521 5.61 4.14 18.95
C VAL A 521 6.98 4.78 18.83
N VAL A 522 7.83 4.21 17.98
CA VAL A 522 9.16 4.73 17.66
C VAL A 522 9.25 4.92 16.16
N VAL A 523 9.83 6.04 15.74
CA VAL A 523 10.30 6.23 14.36
C VAL A 523 11.81 6.28 14.37
N GLY A 524 12.46 5.72 13.35
CA GLY A 524 13.91 5.80 13.25
C GLY A 524 14.43 5.53 11.85
N ALA A 525 15.74 5.62 11.75
CA ALA A 525 16.49 5.13 10.60
C ALA A 525 17.61 4.22 11.10
N VAL A 526 17.83 3.11 10.39
CA VAL A 526 18.88 2.13 10.67
C VAL A 526 19.66 1.84 9.40
N GLU A 527 20.98 1.74 9.52
CA GLU A 527 21.83 1.43 8.37
C GLU A 527 21.62 -0.01 7.94
N ILE A 528 21.40 -0.22 6.64
CA ILE A 528 21.30 -1.53 6.01
C ILE A 528 22.17 -1.61 4.75
N PRO A 529 22.84 -2.76 4.50
CA PRO A 529 22.96 -3.87 5.43
C PRO A 529 23.89 -3.51 6.59
N GLU A 530 23.58 -3.96 7.81
CA GLU A 530 24.50 -3.79 8.93
C GLU A 530 25.84 -4.53 8.67
N LYS A 531 26.91 -4.08 9.34
CA LYS A 531 28.25 -4.67 9.20
C LYS A 531 28.25 -6.21 9.34
N ALA A 532 27.45 -6.76 10.24
CA ALA A 532 27.35 -8.21 10.43
C ALA A 532 26.84 -8.95 9.18
N VAL A 533 25.94 -8.33 8.42
CA VAL A 533 25.40 -8.85 7.15
C VAL A 533 26.43 -8.69 6.04
N LEU A 534 27.09 -7.53 5.95
CA LEU A 534 28.18 -7.32 4.99
C LEU A 534 29.31 -8.35 5.21
N ASP A 535 29.74 -8.55 6.45
CA ASP A 535 30.76 -9.54 6.81
C ASP A 535 30.32 -10.96 6.41
N ALA A 536 29.07 -11.34 6.71
CA ALA A 536 28.52 -12.66 6.38
C ALA A 536 28.35 -12.90 4.88
N THR A 537 28.04 -11.84 4.11
CA THR A 537 27.70 -11.95 2.69
C THR A 537 28.90 -11.71 1.76
N SER A 538 29.99 -11.10 2.27
CA SER A 538 31.19 -10.77 1.49
C SER A 538 31.87 -11.96 0.80
N ARG A 539 31.73 -13.18 1.37
CA ARG A 539 32.38 -14.41 0.90
C ARG A 539 31.43 -15.38 0.20
N LEU A 540 30.18 -14.97 -0.04
CA LEU A 540 29.20 -15.84 -0.69
C LEU A 540 29.60 -16.10 -2.14
N ASP A 541 29.45 -17.35 -2.54
CA ASP A 541 29.56 -17.79 -3.93
C ASP A 541 28.18 -18.26 -4.39
N ARG A 542 27.72 -17.76 -5.54
CA ARG A 542 26.46 -18.15 -6.18
C ARG A 542 26.30 -19.67 -6.27
N LYS A 543 27.40 -20.41 -6.53
CA LYS A 543 27.38 -21.87 -6.65
C LYS A 543 26.89 -22.58 -5.39
N GLN A 544 27.06 -21.97 -4.21
CA GLN A 544 26.59 -22.53 -2.94
C GLN A 544 25.06 -22.50 -2.79
N PHE A 545 24.37 -21.69 -3.60
CA PHE A 545 22.91 -21.55 -3.60
C PHE A 545 22.23 -22.35 -4.70
N MET A 546 23.00 -22.94 -5.61
CA MET A 546 22.49 -23.67 -6.75
C MET A 546 22.42 -25.17 -6.43
N LEU A 547 21.27 -25.77 -6.67
CA LEU A 547 21.12 -27.23 -6.73
C LEU A 547 21.52 -27.76 -8.10
N MET A 548 21.24 -26.99 -9.15
CA MET A 548 21.54 -27.34 -10.53
C MET A 548 22.13 -26.14 -11.27
N GLY A 549 22.96 -26.43 -12.27
CA GLY A 549 23.54 -25.48 -13.22
C GLY A 549 24.17 -26.22 -14.41
N PRO A 550 24.88 -25.51 -15.31
CA PRO A 550 25.60 -26.14 -16.42
C PRO A 550 26.47 -27.33 -15.99
N GLY A 551 26.37 -28.44 -16.72
CA GLY A 551 27.04 -29.70 -16.43
C GLY A 551 26.32 -30.62 -15.44
N THR A 552 25.18 -30.21 -14.88
CA THR A 552 24.40 -31.06 -13.96
C THR A 552 23.84 -32.27 -14.70
N ARG A 553 23.97 -33.46 -14.08
CA ARG A 553 23.42 -34.70 -14.61
C ARG A 553 21.93 -34.81 -14.29
N VAL A 554 21.11 -35.01 -15.32
CA VAL A 554 19.65 -35.06 -15.20
C VAL A 554 19.08 -36.28 -15.90
N ARG A 555 18.06 -36.89 -15.31
CA ARG A 555 17.19 -37.87 -15.96
C ARG A 555 15.97 -37.14 -16.52
N THR A 556 15.57 -37.44 -17.76
CA THR A 556 14.33 -36.91 -18.34
C THR A 556 13.22 -37.93 -18.25
N GLU A 557 12.00 -37.49 -17.93
CA GLU A 557 10.80 -38.33 -17.93
C GLU A 557 9.64 -37.63 -18.62
N VAL A 558 8.95 -38.33 -19.52
CA VAL A 558 7.74 -37.81 -20.17
C VAL A 558 6.56 -38.70 -19.84
N ALA A 559 5.50 -38.12 -19.30
CA ALA A 559 4.23 -38.79 -19.05
C ALA A 559 3.12 -37.98 -19.73
N ALA A 560 2.75 -38.39 -20.94
CA ALA A 560 1.75 -37.71 -21.75
C ALA A 560 0.79 -38.72 -22.37
N TYR A 561 -0.51 -38.42 -22.35
CA TYR A 561 -1.50 -39.26 -23.05
C TYR A 561 -1.50 -39.03 -24.57
N GLU A 562 -0.91 -37.91 -25.04
CA GLU A 562 -0.72 -37.58 -26.46
C GLU A 562 0.58 -36.78 -26.68
N SER A 563 1.08 -36.75 -27.92
CA SER A 563 2.25 -35.95 -28.32
C SER A 563 3.56 -36.22 -27.54
N GLY A 564 3.74 -37.41 -26.98
CA GLY A 564 4.90 -37.77 -26.15
C GLY A 564 6.26 -37.53 -26.80
N ASP A 565 6.42 -37.89 -28.08
CA ASP A 565 7.69 -37.69 -28.82
C ASP A 565 8.03 -36.20 -28.99
N THR A 566 7.04 -35.37 -29.31
CA THR A 566 7.20 -33.91 -29.42
C THR A 566 7.61 -33.31 -28.08
N ILE A 567 6.97 -33.74 -27.00
CA ILE A 567 7.27 -33.27 -25.63
C ILE A 567 8.68 -33.72 -25.21
N GLN A 568 9.08 -34.96 -25.51
CA GLN A 568 10.43 -35.46 -25.24
C GLN A 568 11.49 -34.68 -26.03
N ALA A 569 11.23 -34.37 -27.29
CA ALA A 569 12.13 -33.57 -28.11
C ALA A 569 12.29 -32.15 -27.55
N ALA A 570 11.19 -31.50 -27.15
CA ALA A 570 11.21 -30.19 -26.51
C ALA A 570 11.99 -30.21 -25.18
N LEU A 571 11.75 -31.22 -24.33
CA LEU A 571 12.46 -31.39 -23.07
C LEU A 571 13.97 -31.60 -23.28
N ARG A 572 14.37 -32.41 -24.26
CA ARG A 572 15.80 -32.60 -24.59
C ARG A 572 16.45 -31.33 -25.14
N ALA A 573 15.72 -30.56 -25.93
CA ALA A 573 16.21 -29.27 -26.41
C ALA A 573 16.48 -28.32 -25.23
N GLN A 574 15.60 -28.28 -24.23
CA GLN A 574 15.77 -27.49 -23.00
C GLN A 574 16.96 -27.98 -22.15
N VAL A 575 17.10 -29.30 -21.98
CA VAL A 575 18.27 -29.89 -21.29
C VAL A 575 19.58 -29.50 -21.98
N ALA A 576 19.60 -29.54 -23.31
CA ALA A 576 20.77 -29.17 -24.11
C ALA A 576 21.05 -27.66 -24.06
N SER A 577 20.03 -26.79 -24.17
CA SER A 577 20.20 -25.33 -24.10
C SER A 577 20.74 -24.89 -22.74
N ASN A 578 20.32 -25.56 -21.67
CA ASN A 578 20.79 -25.30 -20.31
C ASN A 578 22.14 -25.95 -20.00
N GLN A 579 22.76 -26.61 -20.98
CA GLN A 579 24.03 -27.32 -20.86
C GLN A 579 24.02 -28.39 -19.77
N TRP A 580 22.87 -29.00 -19.50
CA TRP A 580 22.76 -30.14 -18.61
C TRP A 580 23.14 -31.43 -19.34
N VAL A 581 23.52 -32.45 -18.58
CA VAL A 581 23.96 -33.74 -19.12
C VAL A 581 22.87 -34.77 -18.90
N GLU A 582 22.24 -35.24 -19.98
CA GLU A 582 21.27 -36.35 -19.91
C GLU A 582 22.00 -37.62 -19.43
N ASP A 583 21.61 -38.12 -18.25
CA ASP A 583 22.13 -39.33 -17.61
C ASP A 583 20.95 -40.09 -16.97
N PRO A 584 20.65 -41.32 -17.39
CA PRO A 584 19.59 -42.13 -16.77
C PRO A 584 19.74 -42.33 -15.26
N ASN A 585 20.97 -42.21 -14.74
CA ASN A 585 21.31 -42.31 -13.32
C ASN A 585 21.56 -40.93 -12.66
N GLY A 586 21.16 -39.84 -13.33
CA GLY A 586 21.27 -38.49 -12.81
C GLY A 586 20.51 -38.32 -11.47
N PRO A 587 21.05 -37.55 -10.51
CA PRO A 587 20.39 -37.34 -9.21
C PRO A 587 19.13 -36.47 -9.29
N TYR A 588 18.93 -35.74 -10.40
CA TYR A 588 17.77 -34.88 -10.64
C TYR A 588 16.91 -35.46 -11.75
N THR A 589 15.59 -35.36 -11.61
CA THR A 589 14.62 -35.76 -12.63
C THR A 589 13.91 -34.53 -13.17
N VAL A 590 14.02 -34.28 -14.48
CA VAL A 590 13.23 -33.27 -15.20
C VAL A 590 12.08 -34.00 -15.87
N SER A 591 10.87 -33.80 -15.34
CA SER A 591 9.67 -34.48 -15.81
C SER A 591 8.74 -33.52 -16.53
N ALA A 592 8.31 -33.89 -17.73
CA ALA A 592 7.24 -33.24 -18.47
C ALA A 592 5.97 -34.09 -18.40
N LYS A 593 4.86 -33.51 -17.99
CA LYS A 593 3.57 -34.20 -17.89
C LYS A 593 2.48 -33.45 -18.65
N LEU A 594 1.73 -34.19 -19.46
CA LEU A 594 0.50 -33.73 -20.10
C LEU A 594 -0.64 -34.65 -19.69
N TYR A 595 -1.56 -34.15 -18.88
CA TYR A 595 -2.64 -34.95 -18.30
C TYR A 595 -3.95 -34.17 -18.18
N ARG A 596 -5.05 -34.91 -18.05
CA ARG A 596 -6.38 -34.34 -17.78
C ARG A 596 -6.56 -34.18 -16.27
N GLY A 597 -6.93 -32.98 -15.83
CA GLY A 597 -7.30 -32.70 -14.45
C GLY A 597 -8.67 -33.27 -14.08
N GLU A 598 -9.19 -32.86 -12.93
CA GLU A 598 -10.54 -33.22 -12.51
C GLU A 598 -11.58 -32.37 -13.25
N THR A 599 -12.73 -32.95 -13.57
CA THR A 599 -13.84 -32.19 -14.15
C THR A 599 -14.34 -31.16 -13.15
N GLN A 600 -14.31 -29.89 -13.53
CA GLN A 600 -14.79 -28.78 -12.74
C GLN A 600 -16.12 -28.30 -13.30
N THR A 601 -16.99 -27.79 -12.41
CA THR A 601 -18.22 -27.10 -12.80
C THR A 601 -18.11 -25.64 -12.38
N VAL A 602 -18.23 -24.73 -13.34
CA VAL A 602 -18.14 -23.28 -13.12
C VAL A 602 -19.49 -22.64 -13.45
N GLN A 603 -19.89 -21.68 -12.63
CA GLN A 603 -21.09 -20.88 -12.87
C GLN A 603 -20.69 -19.56 -13.53
N TYR A 604 -21.30 -19.28 -14.69
CA TYR A 604 -21.17 -18.00 -15.37
C TYR A 604 -22.45 -17.21 -15.20
N GLN A 605 -22.30 -15.92 -14.88
CA GLN A 605 -23.41 -14.99 -14.85
C GLN A 605 -23.35 -14.08 -16.08
N SER A 606 -24.41 -14.05 -16.86
CA SER A 606 -24.56 -13.11 -17.97
C SER A 606 -24.59 -11.69 -17.44
N MET A 607 -23.66 -10.84 -17.89
CA MET A 607 -23.63 -9.42 -17.51
C MET A 607 -24.86 -8.64 -18.00
N ARG A 608 -25.54 -9.10 -19.06
CA ARG A 608 -26.72 -8.40 -19.62
C ARG A 608 -28.03 -8.85 -19.01
N SER A 609 -28.21 -10.14 -18.78
CA SER A 609 -29.48 -10.72 -18.34
C SER A 609 -29.48 -11.18 -16.88
N GLY A 610 -28.32 -11.20 -16.21
CA GLY A 610 -28.16 -11.76 -14.87
C GLY A 610 -28.34 -13.28 -14.79
N GLN A 611 -28.66 -13.94 -15.91
CA GLN A 611 -28.86 -15.39 -15.98
C GLN A 611 -27.58 -16.12 -15.62
N VAL A 612 -27.70 -17.09 -14.71
CA VAL A 612 -26.60 -17.98 -14.33
C VAL A 612 -26.71 -19.27 -15.13
N ILE A 613 -25.60 -19.68 -15.75
CA ILE A 613 -25.46 -20.98 -16.41
C ILE A 613 -24.33 -21.76 -15.75
N SER A 614 -24.52 -23.06 -15.56
CA SER A 614 -23.48 -23.96 -15.04
C SER A 614 -22.89 -24.75 -16.19
N LEU A 615 -21.58 -24.65 -16.38
CA LEU A 615 -20.85 -25.37 -17.41
C LEU A 615 -19.81 -26.28 -16.76
N SER A 616 -19.55 -27.42 -17.37
CA SER A 616 -18.52 -28.35 -16.87
C SER A 616 -17.41 -28.54 -17.88
N GLY A 617 -16.19 -28.75 -17.41
CA GLY A 617 -15.05 -28.96 -18.28
C GLY A 617 -13.91 -29.63 -17.53
N THR A 618 -13.09 -30.38 -18.27
CA THR A 618 -11.92 -31.05 -17.75
C THR A 618 -10.68 -30.29 -18.22
N PRO A 619 -9.97 -29.58 -17.34
CA PRO A 619 -8.77 -28.87 -17.74
C PRO A 619 -7.69 -29.86 -18.21
N ILE A 620 -6.92 -29.48 -19.22
CA ILE A 620 -5.71 -30.17 -19.63
C ILE A 620 -4.52 -29.40 -19.06
N ILE A 621 -3.66 -30.11 -18.33
CA ILE A 621 -2.53 -29.54 -17.62
C ILE A 621 -1.24 -29.99 -18.32
N SER A 622 -0.48 -29.01 -18.77
CA SER A 622 0.90 -29.17 -19.23
C SER A 622 1.83 -28.71 -18.10
N SER A 623 2.75 -29.56 -17.64
CA SER A 623 3.64 -29.21 -16.54
C SER A 623 5.07 -29.71 -16.74
N TYR A 624 6.03 -28.88 -16.36
CA TYR A 624 7.39 -29.28 -16.08
C TYR A 624 7.62 -29.31 -14.58
N THR A 625 8.34 -30.32 -14.12
CA THR A 625 8.81 -30.43 -12.74
C THR A 625 10.25 -30.87 -12.73
N ILE A 626 11.01 -30.34 -11.78
CA ILE A 626 12.36 -30.78 -11.49
C ILE A 626 12.36 -31.29 -10.06
N THR A 627 12.78 -32.54 -9.85
CA THR A 627 12.87 -33.15 -8.53
C THR A 627 14.27 -33.66 -8.23
N GLN A 628 14.64 -33.67 -6.95
CA GLN A 628 15.79 -34.38 -6.42
C GLN A 628 15.26 -35.51 -5.51
N GLY A 629 15.23 -36.74 -6.03
CA GLY A 629 14.44 -37.81 -5.41
C GLY A 629 12.95 -37.44 -5.38
N GLN A 630 12.36 -37.37 -4.18
CA GLN A 630 10.96 -36.97 -3.98
C GLN A 630 10.77 -35.45 -3.75
N GLN A 631 11.85 -34.69 -3.56
CA GLN A 631 11.76 -33.26 -3.30
C GLN A 631 11.56 -32.50 -4.61
N LEU A 632 10.43 -31.80 -4.74
CA LEU A 632 10.22 -30.83 -5.81
C LEU A 632 11.11 -29.61 -5.58
N ILE A 633 11.94 -29.26 -6.57
CA ILE A 633 12.87 -28.13 -6.47
C ILE A 633 12.51 -26.99 -7.43
N TRP A 634 11.83 -27.30 -8.54
CA TRP A 634 11.25 -26.31 -9.44
C TRP A 634 10.03 -26.90 -10.17
N SER A 635 9.08 -26.05 -10.55
CA SER A 635 7.96 -26.43 -11.40
C SER A 635 7.45 -25.25 -12.22
N GLY A 636 7.02 -25.52 -13.45
CA GLY A 636 6.22 -24.62 -14.26
C GLY A 636 5.02 -25.38 -14.80
N ALA A 637 3.85 -24.76 -14.85
CA ALA A 637 2.66 -25.39 -15.41
C ALA A 637 1.79 -24.38 -16.16
N SER A 638 1.11 -24.88 -17.18
CA SER A 638 0.02 -24.21 -17.87
C SER A 638 -1.21 -25.11 -17.78
N SER A 639 -2.38 -24.51 -17.67
CA SER A 639 -3.64 -25.21 -17.71
C SER A 639 -4.51 -24.56 -18.79
N SER A 640 -4.98 -25.37 -19.73
CA SER A 640 -6.06 -25.01 -20.64
C SER A 640 -7.35 -25.67 -20.11
N GLY A 641 -8.48 -25.00 -20.19
CA GLY A 641 -9.70 -25.49 -19.57
C GLY A 641 -10.81 -24.46 -19.54
N ILE A 642 -11.65 -24.50 -18.51
CA ILE A 642 -12.79 -23.60 -18.38
C ILE A 642 -12.29 -22.15 -18.22
N PRO A 643 -12.52 -21.24 -19.20
CA PRO A 643 -11.96 -19.90 -19.13
C PRO A 643 -12.70 -19.05 -18.09
N PRO A 644 -12.06 -18.05 -17.45
CA PRO A 644 -12.72 -17.21 -16.45
C PRO A 644 -13.88 -16.38 -17.05
N VAL A 645 -13.82 -16.10 -18.36
CA VAL A 645 -14.85 -15.37 -19.11
C VAL A 645 -15.10 -16.07 -20.43
N ILE A 646 -16.38 -16.19 -20.81
CA ILE A 646 -16.81 -16.65 -22.13
C ILE A 646 -17.58 -15.54 -22.85
N SER A 647 -17.30 -15.34 -24.13
CA SER A 647 -18.06 -14.45 -25.00
C SER A 647 -18.79 -15.29 -26.04
N LEU A 648 -20.12 -15.20 -26.06
CA LEU A 648 -20.96 -15.96 -26.97
C LEU A 648 -21.55 -15.03 -28.03
N ARG A 649 -21.52 -15.47 -29.29
CA ARG A 649 -22.30 -14.85 -30.37
C ARG A 649 -23.74 -15.35 -30.30
N GLU A 650 -24.66 -14.62 -30.92
CA GLU A 650 -26.06 -15.02 -31.01
C GLU A 650 -26.19 -16.44 -31.61
N GLY A 651 -26.88 -17.33 -30.91
CA GLY A 651 -27.07 -18.73 -31.28
C GLY A 651 -25.91 -19.68 -30.95
N GLN A 652 -24.82 -19.21 -30.33
CA GLN A 652 -23.68 -20.04 -29.96
C GLN A 652 -23.90 -20.79 -28.64
N ASP A 653 -23.58 -22.08 -28.62
CA ASP A 653 -23.68 -22.92 -27.41
C ASP A 653 -22.52 -22.66 -26.45
N ALA A 654 -22.85 -22.42 -25.19
CA ALA A 654 -21.87 -22.06 -24.15
C ALA A 654 -20.94 -23.23 -23.79
N GLN A 655 -21.46 -24.45 -23.79
CA GLN A 655 -20.68 -25.65 -23.48
C GLN A 655 -19.70 -25.97 -24.60
N GLN A 656 -20.11 -25.81 -25.87
CA GLN A 656 -19.23 -25.93 -27.01
C GLN A 656 -18.09 -24.90 -26.95
N GLU A 657 -18.36 -23.68 -26.50
CA GLU A 657 -17.30 -22.67 -26.33
C GLU A 657 -16.29 -23.11 -25.27
N VAL A 658 -16.73 -23.53 -24.08
CA VAL A 658 -15.85 -24.09 -23.04
C VAL A 658 -15.06 -25.31 -23.54
N ASN A 659 -15.65 -26.16 -24.37
CA ASN A 659 -14.98 -27.33 -24.95
C ASN A 659 -13.80 -26.94 -25.87
N LYS A 660 -13.84 -25.79 -26.54
CA LYS A 660 -12.73 -25.31 -27.39
C LYS A 660 -11.48 -25.00 -26.57
N TRP A 661 -11.65 -24.57 -25.32
CA TRP A 661 -10.55 -24.25 -24.42
C TRP A 661 -9.94 -25.50 -23.75
N GLN A 662 -10.54 -26.68 -23.90
CA GLN A 662 -10.03 -27.96 -23.42
C GLN A 662 -9.12 -28.65 -24.45
N ALA A 663 -8.25 -27.88 -25.11
CA ALA A 663 -7.25 -28.40 -26.04
C ALA A 663 -5.87 -28.42 -25.39
N ALA A 664 -5.08 -29.47 -25.62
CA ALA A 664 -3.73 -29.56 -25.07
C ALA A 664 -2.81 -28.48 -25.65
N ASP A 665 -2.16 -27.72 -24.77
CA ASP A 665 -1.12 -26.77 -25.17
C ASP A 665 0.24 -27.47 -25.19
N VAL A 666 0.52 -28.23 -26.25
CA VAL A 666 1.80 -28.92 -26.44
C VAL A 666 2.95 -27.91 -26.63
N ASN A 667 2.65 -26.74 -27.19
CA ASN A 667 3.64 -25.68 -27.40
C ASN A 667 4.15 -25.07 -26.08
N PHE A 668 3.44 -25.28 -24.97
CA PHE A 668 3.95 -24.97 -23.63
C PHE A 668 5.36 -25.53 -23.41
N PHE A 669 5.63 -26.77 -23.83
CA PHE A 669 6.90 -27.43 -23.54
C PHE A 669 8.10 -26.82 -24.28
N SER A 670 7.85 -26.16 -25.41
CA SER A 670 8.88 -25.43 -26.15
C SER A 670 9.00 -23.97 -25.68
N ARG A 671 7.93 -23.39 -25.15
CA ARG A 671 7.89 -21.98 -24.69
C ARG A 671 8.23 -21.79 -23.22
N CYS A 672 8.02 -22.81 -22.38
CA CYS A 672 8.31 -22.74 -20.96
C CYS A 672 9.82 -22.72 -20.77
N ASP A 673 10.30 -21.59 -20.26
CA ASP A 673 11.70 -21.36 -19.98
C ASP A 673 12.06 -22.00 -18.64
N ILE A 674 12.76 -23.13 -18.71
CA ILE A 674 13.32 -23.75 -17.53
C ILE A 674 14.64 -23.02 -17.24
N PRO A 675 14.83 -22.42 -16.06
CA PRO A 675 16.06 -21.67 -15.79
C PRO A 675 17.28 -22.59 -15.91
N ASP A 676 18.36 -22.08 -16.49
CA ASP A 676 19.64 -22.80 -16.67
C ASP A 676 20.25 -23.29 -15.34
N SER A 677 19.80 -22.67 -14.26
CA SER A 677 20.25 -22.80 -12.89
C SER A 677 19.03 -22.91 -11.98
N VAL A 678 18.99 -23.91 -11.10
CA VAL A 678 17.92 -24.06 -10.11
C VAL A 678 18.46 -23.76 -8.73
N PHE A 679 17.95 -22.70 -8.12
CA PHE A 679 18.30 -22.32 -6.74
C PHE A 679 17.69 -23.29 -5.73
N ASP A 680 18.39 -23.51 -4.62
CA ASP A 680 17.84 -24.22 -3.46
C ASP A 680 16.66 -23.42 -2.89
N PRO A 681 15.42 -23.95 -2.94
CA PRO A 681 14.26 -23.25 -2.41
C PRO A 681 14.40 -22.91 -0.92
N LYS A 682 15.20 -23.69 -0.17
CA LYS A 682 15.46 -23.45 1.26
C LYS A 682 16.29 -22.20 1.50
N LYS A 683 16.98 -21.68 0.48
CA LYS A 683 17.85 -20.50 0.54
C LYS A 683 17.24 -19.28 -0.15
N LYS A 684 15.94 -19.29 -0.46
CA LYS A 684 15.24 -18.15 -1.08
C LYS A 684 15.29 -16.87 -0.23
N GLY A 685 15.48 -16.97 1.09
CA GLY A 685 15.70 -15.83 1.98
C GLY A 685 17.17 -15.42 2.15
N GLY A 686 18.10 -16.05 1.43
CA GLY A 686 19.53 -15.85 1.64
C GLY A 686 20.12 -16.67 2.79
N VAL A 687 21.21 -16.19 3.37
CA VAL A 687 22.00 -16.90 4.41
C VAL A 687 21.77 -16.40 5.82
N GLY A 688 20.66 -15.70 6.06
CA GLY A 688 20.29 -15.25 7.39
C GLY A 688 19.15 -14.25 7.37
N THR A 689 18.74 -13.85 8.57
CA THR A 689 17.60 -12.96 8.77
C THR A 689 17.95 -11.90 9.79
N THR A 690 17.49 -10.68 9.58
CA THR A 690 17.53 -9.60 10.57
C THR A 690 16.12 -9.23 10.98
N ASP A 691 15.86 -9.23 12.28
CA ASP A 691 14.59 -8.74 12.80
C ASP A 691 14.61 -7.23 12.93
N ILE A 692 13.60 -6.56 12.39
CA ILE A 692 13.35 -5.15 12.52
C ILE A 692 12.43 -4.97 13.73
N THR A 693 12.96 -4.38 14.79
CA THR A 693 12.28 -4.22 16.08
C THR A 693 12.08 -2.74 16.43
N ILE A 694 11.36 -2.45 17.52
CA ILE A 694 11.30 -1.09 18.09
C ILE A 694 12.65 -0.57 18.62
N ARG A 695 13.65 -1.45 18.77
CA ARG A 695 14.99 -1.11 19.28
C ARG A 695 16.05 -1.01 18.18
N GLY A 696 15.67 -1.25 16.92
CA GLY A 696 16.59 -1.33 15.79
C GLY A 696 16.64 -2.73 15.20
N LEU A 697 17.81 -3.10 14.69
CA LEU A 697 18.05 -4.35 13.96
C LEU A 697 18.65 -5.43 14.88
N GLU A 698 18.07 -6.62 14.84
CA GLU A 698 18.57 -7.81 15.53
C GLU A 698 18.94 -8.91 14.52
N THR A 699 20.23 -8.98 14.17
CA THR A 699 20.75 -9.93 13.17
C THR A 699 20.83 -11.35 13.74
N ARG A 700 20.15 -12.29 13.09
CA ARG A 700 20.21 -13.72 13.40
C ARG A 700 20.93 -14.45 12.28
N ARG A 701 22.05 -15.11 12.62
CA ARG A 701 22.69 -16.06 11.72
C ARG A 701 21.90 -17.38 11.76
N PRO A 702 21.76 -18.09 10.63
CA PRO A 702 21.28 -19.46 10.66
C PRO A 702 22.16 -20.28 11.59
N GLN A 703 21.53 -21.16 12.37
CA GLN A 703 22.25 -22.16 13.16
C GLN A 703 22.98 -23.15 12.25
#